data_AF-A0A950RHP4-F1
#
_entry.id   AF-A0A950RHP4-F1
#
_cell.length_a   1.000
_cell.length_b   1.000
_cell.length_c   1.000
_cell.angle_alpha   90.00
_cell.angle_beta   90.00
_cell.angle_gamma   90.00
#
_symmetry.space_group_name_H-M   'P 1'
#
loop_
_entity.id
_entity.type
_entity.pdbx_description
1 polymer ?
#
loop_
_entity_poly.entity_id
_entity_poly.type
_entity_poly.pdbx_seq_one_letter_code
_entity_poly.pdbx_strand_id
1 'polypeptide(L)'
;VNCLHQELDQTCTSEWVDKPLDPSWQTVEPALVRQVEQAQGMVAERFALCQTLPLTQFPSLAEGLRRSGYRPLRLRPYLTDSGVQVAAVWTRDALPWQLALDLFADDISRRDADWQKQGFQPQDVACYRVSPDAKAPTERFAALWVKPLRPGSSVQLRIDRGSSPVQVKRAGCLTLQQLLGADGQYTFCSLWSAPPPPWRDVWGKDETAYEQDLVTSVQIFQVDVCVNRAKPLANLLRMAASHPERQYAAVWHFDARMVSAESHGLEPSPHLQRCRELAAQGWRPAAISVAWVDPGKPLATASVWHQPAGSAARDHLARRQAQAAVTLLHLNRPERVWPLFQHRPDPRLRTWLIHRLAPLGAKPDLLVQHLETEPDVSARRALLLALGELADRLSSLQRQALEPRLLQTYRTDPDPGIHSAADWLLRRWHRGQELLTIDAGLHTREPSADRDWYVNGQGQTLAVIRDPPVFTMGSALQEVDRDWQAEIPRAVHIPRSFAIGTRLVTVAEVERALKAYGIETVYDFKYSPDVQGPIITVNWFLAARYCRWLSEQEGIPEDQMCYPPVFQIRDGMKLPANYLERTGYRLPTDAEWEYACRAGAVTSRTYGDAEELLGNYAWYTGNAHERTWPVGLLKPNDLGLFDIHGNVWEWCQDLPRVSRITGPGEVMEDRDQELLTVRETQDRVLRGGAFDRDAAHIRCACHLVLRPTDTYLVLGLRVARTCPGPHPGSTKEK
;
A
#
# COMPACT_ATOMS: atom_id res chain seq x y z
N VAL A 1 -27.38 -1.35 -9.04
CA VAL A 1 -26.87 -2.67 -8.61
C VAL A 1 -25.68 -3.10 -9.45
N ASN A 2 -25.81 -3.29 -10.77
CA ASN A 2 -24.67 -3.70 -11.62
C ASN A 2 -23.43 -2.81 -11.50
N CYS A 3 -23.60 -1.48 -11.45
CA CYS A 3 -22.46 -0.57 -11.23
C CYS A 3 -21.79 -0.76 -9.86
N LEU A 4 -22.54 -1.09 -8.81
CA LEU A 4 -22.00 -1.34 -7.47
C LEU A 4 -21.21 -2.64 -7.44
N HIS A 5 -21.70 -3.67 -8.14
CA HIS A 5 -20.96 -4.92 -8.31
C HIS A 5 -19.67 -4.73 -9.11
N GLN A 6 -19.74 -3.98 -10.22
CA GLN A 6 -18.54 -3.60 -10.98
C GLN A 6 -17.53 -2.83 -10.15
N GLU A 7 -17.98 -1.98 -9.21
CA GLU A 7 -17.10 -1.30 -8.27
C GLU A 7 -16.38 -2.28 -7.33
N LEU A 8 -17.11 -3.25 -6.76
CA LEU A 8 -16.51 -4.31 -5.92
C LEU A 8 -15.55 -5.23 -6.69
N ASP A 9 -15.70 -5.34 -8.01
CA ASP A 9 -14.85 -6.17 -8.88
C ASP A 9 -13.58 -5.44 -9.34
N GLN A 10 -13.44 -4.14 -9.07
CA GLN A 10 -12.22 -3.41 -9.41
C GLN A 10 -11.04 -3.90 -8.56
N THR A 11 -9.89 -4.00 -9.21
CA THR A 11 -8.62 -4.38 -8.58
C THR A 11 -7.62 -3.26 -8.80
N CYS A 12 -6.71 -3.06 -7.87
CA CYS A 12 -5.55 -2.20 -8.02
C CYS A 12 -4.28 -3.05 -7.93
N THR A 13 -3.35 -2.93 -8.89
CA THR A 13 -2.07 -3.65 -8.85
C THR A 13 -0.98 -2.74 -8.31
N SER A 14 -0.19 -3.21 -7.35
CA SER A 14 0.95 -2.48 -6.76
C SER A 14 2.27 -2.69 -7.50
N GLU A 15 2.28 -3.59 -8.47
CA GLU A 15 3.46 -3.96 -9.25
C GLU A 15 3.13 -3.99 -10.74
N TRP A 16 4.17 -3.84 -11.56
CA TRP A 16 4.06 -4.04 -12.99
C TRP A 16 3.78 -5.53 -13.26
N VAL A 17 2.66 -5.84 -13.90
CA VAL A 17 2.32 -7.22 -14.31
C VAL A 17 3.03 -7.56 -15.62
N ASP A 18 4.35 -7.47 -15.61
CA ASP A 18 5.16 -7.79 -16.78
C ASP A 18 5.38 -9.30 -16.90
N LYS A 19 5.50 -9.78 -18.14
CA LYS A 19 6.14 -11.08 -18.36
C LYS A 19 7.63 -10.96 -17.97
N PRO A 20 8.26 -12.03 -17.46
CA PRO A 20 9.71 -12.11 -17.36
C PRO A 20 10.36 -11.74 -18.69
N LEU A 21 11.47 -11.00 -18.64
CA LEU A 21 12.26 -10.74 -19.84
C LEU A 21 12.71 -12.08 -20.41
N ASP A 22 12.61 -12.26 -21.73
CA ASP A 22 13.11 -13.47 -22.36
C ASP A 22 14.64 -13.50 -22.21
N PRO A 23 15.22 -14.56 -21.60
CA PRO A 23 16.65 -14.66 -21.39
C PRO A 23 17.45 -14.75 -22.71
N SER A 24 16.79 -15.03 -23.84
CA SER A 24 17.41 -15.03 -25.18
C SER A 24 17.58 -13.63 -25.78
N TRP A 25 17.01 -12.57 -25.17
CA TRP A 25 17.13 -11.21 -25.70
C TRP A 25 18.57 -10.71 -25.62
N GLN A 26 19.09 -10.26 -26.77
CA GLN A 26 20.41 -9.66 -26.85
C GLN A 26 20.45 -8.37 -26.03
N THR A 27 21.57 -8.10 -25.36
CA THR A 27 21.84 -6.77 -24.81
C THR A 27 21.78 -5.73 -25.91
N VAL A 28 21.25 -4.54 -25.60
CA VAL A 28 21.16 -3.46 -26.59
C VAL A 28 22.59 -3.05 -26.99
N GLU A 29 22.86 -3.04 -28.30
CA GLU A 29 24.18 -2.69 -28.81
C GLU A 29 24.58 -1.27 -28.35
N PRO A 30 25.82 -1.05 -27.86
CA PRO A 30 26.26 0.26 -27.37
C PRO A 30 26.13 1.39 -28.39
N ALA A 31 26.21 1.08 -29.69
CA ALA A 31 25.99 2.04 -30.76
C ALA A 31 24.55 2.56 -30.81
N LEU A 32 23.56 1.67 -30.60
CA LEU A 32 22.14 2.04 -30.55
C LEU A 32 21.84 2.88 -29.30
N VAL A 33 22.44 2.54 -28.15
CA VAL A 33 22.31 3.33 -26.93
C VAL A 33 22.82 4.76 -27.16
N ARG A 34 24.02 4.92 -27.73
CA ARG A 34 24.57 6.24 -28.06
C ARG A 34 23.70 7.01 -29.05
N GLN A 35 23.12 6.34 -30.04
CA GLN A 35 22.20 6.98 -31.00
C GLN A 35 20.95 7.52 -30.30
N VAL A 36 20.37 6.75 -29.37
CA VAL A 36 19.22 7.18 -28.55
C VAL A 36 19.60 8.38 -27.67
N GLU A 37 20.76 8.34 -27.01
CA GLU A 37 21.25 9.43 -26.15
C GLU A 37 21.50 10.72 -26.94
N GLN A 38 22.09 10.62 -28.14
CA GLN A 38 22.28 11.77 -29.04
C GLN A 38 20.95 12.40 -29.46
N ALA A 39 19.91 11.59 -29.60
CA ALA A 39 18.53 12.03 -29.87
C ALA A 39 17.76 12.49 -28.60
N GLN A 40 18.50 12.94 -27.58
CA GLN A 40 17.97 13.38 -26.28
C GLN A 40 17.08 12.31 -25.62
N GLY A 41 17.50 11.05 -25.71
CA GLY A 41 16.76 9.89 -25.24
C GLY A 41 17.44 9.12 -24.12
N MET A 42 16.80 8.02 -23.71
CA MET A 42 17.37 7.03 -22.80
C MET A 42 16.88 5.62 -23.11
N VAL A 43 17.71 4.63 -22.79
CA VAL A 43 17.37 3.20 -22.83
C VAL A 43 17.37 2.66 -21.41
N ALA A 44 16.23 2.15 -20.96
CA ALA A 44 16.07 1.49 -19.66
C ALA A 44 15.70 0.01 -19.87
N GLU A 45 15.72 -0.78 -18.80
CA GLU A 45 15.48 -2.23 -18.87
C GLU A 45 14.14 -2.59 -19.55
N ARG A 46 13.09 -1.80 -19.31
CA ARG A 46 11.70 -2.08 -19.72
C ARG A 46 11.13 -1.14 -20.77
N PHE A 47 11.83 -0.05 -21.10
CA PHE A 47 11.38 0.95 -22.07
C PHE A 47 12.57 1.70 -22.68
N ALA A 48 12.33 2.39 -23.78
CA ALA A 48 13.25 3.40 -24.29
C ALA A 48 12.45 4.63 -24.74
N LEU A 49 13.10 5.78 -24.86
CA LEU A 49 12.50 6.97 -25.45
C LEU A 49 13.54 7.81 -26.17
N CYS A 50 13.12 8.58 -27.18
CA CYS A 50 13.91 9.63 -27.81
C CYS A 50 13.02 10.84 -28.10
N GLN A 51 13.64 12.01 -28.29
CA GLN A 51 12.92 13.26 -28.48
C GLN A 51 13.21 13.91 -29.82
N THR A 52 14.46 13.83 -30.31
CA THR A 52 14.94 14.63 -31.44
C THR A 52 15.52 13.81 -32.59
N LEU A 53 15.17 12.52 -32.68
CA LEU A 53 15.73 11.63 -33.70
C LEU A 53 15.28 12.06 -35.11
N PRO A 54 16.16 12.17 -36.11
CA PRO A 54 15.74 12.36 -37.50
C PRO A 54 14.83 11.23 -37.95
N LEU A 55 13.67 11.54 -38.55
CA LEU A 55 12.66 10.54 -38.90
C LEU A 55 13.20 9.47 -39.86
N THR A 56 14.14 9.83 -40.74
CA THR A 56 14.81 8.92 -41.68
C THR A 56 15.64 7.84 -40.98
N GLN A 57 16.08 8.08 -39.74
CA GLN A 57 16.85 7.11 -38.94
C GLN A 57 15.95 6.24 -38.04
N PHE A 58 14.67 6.58 -37.90
CA PHE A 58 13.77 5.86 -37.01
C PHE A 58 13.56 4.39 -37.38
N PRO A 59 13.37 3.99 -38.66
CA PRO A 59 13.18 2.59 -39.02
C PRO A 59 14.37 1.70 -38.64
N SER A 60 15.60 2.14 -38.90
CA SER A 60 16.79 1.37 -38.59
C SER A 60 17.01 1.24 -37.08
N LEU A 61 16.79 2.31 -36.32
CA LEU A 61 16.85 2.26 -34.85
C LEU A 61 15.78 1.32 -34.28
N ALA A 62 14.52 1.43 -34.75
CA ALA A 62 13.42 0.60 -34.29
C ALA A 62 13.68 -0.89 -34.58
N GLU A 63 14.23 -1.22 -35.76
CA GLU A 63 14.61 -2.60 -36.10
C GLU A 63 15.80 -3.10 -35.27
N GLY A 64 16.79 -2.25 -35.00
CA GLY A 64 17.91 -2.58 -34.13
C GLY A 64 17.45 -2.94 -32.72
N LEU A 65 16.58 -2.09 -32.14
CA LEU A 65 16.01 -2.32 -30.81
C LEU A 65 15.08 -3.55 -30.74
N ARG A 66 14.47 -3.96 -31.88
CA ARG A 66 13.61 -5.15 -31.96
C ARG A 66 14.32 -6.42 -31.48
N ARG A 67 15.62 -6.58 -31.79
CA ARG A 67 16.42 -7.76 -31.41
C ARG A 67 16.60 -7.91 -29.90
N SER A 68 16.50 -6.81 -29.17
CA SER A 68 16.55 -6.78 -27.70
C SER A 68 15.16 -6.78 -27.06
N GLY A 69 14.09 -6.99 -27.84
CA GLY A 69 12.71 -7.12 -27.36
C GLY A 69 11.91 -5.81 -27.29
N TYR A 70 12.46 -4.68 -27.76
CA TYR A 70 11.75 -3.40 -27.75
C TYR A 70 10.83 -3.25 -28.96
N ARG A 71 9.65 -2.70 -28.70
CA ARG A 71 8.63 -2.37 -29.69
C ARG A 71 8.24 -0.90 -29.53
N PRO A 72 8.14 -0.13 -30.64
CA PRO A 72 7.59 1.22 -30.57
C PRO A 72 6.18 1.19 -29.95
N LEU A 73 5.90 2.15 -29.08
CA LEU A 73 4.62 2.31 -28.39
C LEU A 73 3.87 3.54 -28.90
N ARG A 74 4.59 4.67 -29.01
CA ARG A 74 4.08 5.95 -29.52
C ARG A 74 5.17 6.65 -30.34
N LEU A 75 4.76 7.36 -31.38
CA LEU A 75 5.61 8.23 -32.19
C LEU A 75 4.88 9.53 -32.56
N ARG A 76 5.56 10.65 -32.41
CA ARG A 76 5.07 12.00 -32.73
C ARG A 76 6.10 12.71 -33.58
N PRO A 77 6.04 12.56 -34.93
CA PRO A 77 6.92 13.30 -35.81
C PRO A 77 6.57 14.79 -35.85
N TYR A 78 7.58 15.64 -35.97
CA TYR A 78 7.42 17.09 -36.01
C TYR A 78 8.49 17.73 -36.92
N LEU A 79 8.14 18.87 -37.52
CA LEU A 79 9.00 19.57 -38.46
C LEU A 79 9.94 20.55 -37.74
N THR A 80 11.23 20.52 -38.11
CA THR A 80 12.25 21.49 -37.72
C THR A 80 12.89 22.11 -38.96
N ASP A 81 13.76 23.11 -38.77
CA ASP A 81 14.54 23.72 -39.86
C ASP A 81 15.51 22.73 -40.52
N SER A 82 15.90 21.66 -39.82
CA SER A 82 16.80 20.61 -40.31
C SER A 82 16.07 19.39 -40.90
N GLY A 83 14.74 19.44 -41.00
CA GLY A 83 13.90 18.36 -41.53
C GLY A 83 12.92 17.82 -40.50
N VAL A 84 12.39 16.61 -40.74
CA VAL A 84 11.43 15.99 -39.82
C VAL A 84 12.18 15.19 -38.75
N GLN A 85 11.89 15.48 -37.50
CA GLN A 85 12.35 14.73 -36.33
C GLN A 85 11.17 13.96 -35.71
N VAL A 86 11.46 13.04 -34.79
CA VAL A 86 10.45 12.23 -34.09
C VAL A 86 10.78 12.08 -32.61
N ALA A 87 9.76 12.37 -31.79
CA ALA A 87 9.72 11.97 -30.41
C ALA A 87 8.99 10.62 -30.31
N ALA A 88 9.56 9.63 -29.64
CA ALA A 88 9.00 8.30 -29.60
C ALA A 88 9.28 7.58 -28.26
N VAL A 89 8.39 6.65 -27.93
CA VAL A 89 8.52 5.75 -26.78
C VAL A 89 8.49 4.31 -27.27
N TRP A 90 9.29 3.44 -26.66
CA TRP A 90 9.28 2.00 -26.82
C TRP A 90 8.95 1.31 -25.50
N THR A 91 8.29 0.16 -25.59
CA THR A 91 8.14 -0.79 -24.48
C THR A 91 8.84 -2.11 -24.81
N ARG A 92 9.29 -2.84 -23.80
CA ARG A 92 10.02 -4.09 -23.98
C ARG A 92 9.15 -5.31 -23.67
N ASP A 93 8.37 -5.71 -24.68
CA ASP A 93 7.37 -6.80 -24.59
C ASP A 93 7.46 -7.84 -25.73
N ALA A 94 8.35 -7.62 -26.72
CA ALA A 94 8.53 -8.43 -27.93
C ALA A 94 7.26 -8.76 -28.73
N LEU A 95 6.19 -7.97 -28.60
CA LEU A 95 5.02 -8.18 -29.45
C LEU A 95 5.37 -7.92 -30.92
N PRO A 96 4.94 -8.79 -31.86
CA PRO A 96 5.14 -8.54 -33.28
C PRO A 96 4.51 -7.22 -33.69
N TRP A 97 5.25 -6.40 -34.43
CA TRP A 97 4.82 -5.07 -34.85
C TRP A 97 5.17 -4.75 -36.31
N GLN A 98 4.40 -3.85 -36.90
CA GLN A 98 4.58 -3.31 -38.24
C GLN A 98 4.57 -1.80 -38.19
N LEU A 99 5.43 -1.17 -39.00
CA LEU A 99 5.58 0.28 -39.07
C LEU A 99 5.44 0.74 -40.52
N ALA A 100 4.72 1.84 -40.72
CA ALA A 100 4.73 2.57 -41.97
C ALA A 100 4.89 4.06 -41.69
N LEU A 101 5.77 4.70 -42.46
CA LEU A 101 6.06 6.13 -42.40
C LEU A 101 5.79 6.74 -43.78
N ASP A 102 5.69 8.07 -43.82
CA ASP A 102 5.58 8.84 -45.07
C ASP A 102 4.37 8.46 -45.94
N LEU A 103 3.26 8.09 -45.31
CA LEU A 103 2.03 7.72 -46.01
C LEU A 103 1.19 8.94 -46.39
N PHE A 104 0.43 8.84 -47.49
CA PHE A 104 -0.69 9.74 -47.76
C PHE A 104 -1.96 9.26 -47.04
N ALA A 105 -2.96 10.15 -46.90
CA ALA A 105 -4.21 9.87 -46.19
C ALA A 105 -5.01 8.68 -46.79
N ASP A 106 -4.94 8.46 -48.10
CA ASP A 106 -5.62 7.32 -48.74
C ASP A 106 -4.83 6.00 -48.58
N ASP A 107 -3.52 6.08 -48.34
CA ASP A 107 -2.66 4.91 -48.21
C ASP A 107 -2.77 4.27 -46.83
N ILE A 108 -2.89 5.08 -45.78
CA ILE A 108 -2.98 4.58 -44.41
C ILE A 108 -4.24 3.75 -44.16
N SER A 109 -5.39 4.15 -44.71
CA SER A 109 -6.64 3.38 -44.58
C SER A 109 -6.53 2.02 -45.28
N ARG A 110 -5.89 1.97 -46.45
CA ARG A 110 -5.62 0.71 -47.17
C ARG A 110 -4.65 -0.17 -46.39
N ARG A 111 -3.57 0.42 -45.88
CA ARG A 111 -2.54 -0.29 -45.12
C ARG A 111 -3.08 -0.87 -43.82
N ASP A 112 -3.93 -0.12 -43.13
CA ASP A 112 -4.62 -0.57 -41.93
C ASP A 112 -5.51 -1.79 -42.22
N ALA A 113 -6.32 -1.74 -43.28
CA ALA A 113 -7.15 -2.88 -43.68
C ALA A 113 -6.32 -4.14 -44.01
N ASP A 114 -5.17 -3.99 -44.66
CA ASP A 114 -4.29 -5.11 -45.01
C ASP A 114 -3.59 -5.73 -43.80
N TRP A 115 -3.19 -4.91 -42.83
CA TRP A 115 -2.58 -5.41 -41.59
C TRP A 115 -3.61 -6.04 -40.65
N GLN A 116 -4.82 -5.50 -40.59
CA GLN A 116 -5.92 -6.11 -39.84
C GLN A 116 -6.29 -7.50 -40.36
N LYS A 117 -6.28 -7.71 -41.69
CA LYS A 117 -6.45 -9.06 -42.29
C LYS A 117 -5.36 -10.05 -41.84
N GLN A 118 -4.17 -9.57 -41.49
CA GLN A 118 -3.05 -10.38 -41.00
C GLN A 118 -3.02 -10.51 -39.47
N GLY A 119 -4.07 -10.03 -38.78
CA GLY A 119 -4.22 -10.13 -37.33
C GLY A 119 -3.46 -9.08 -36.53
N PHE A 120 -2.99 -8.00 -37.17
CA PHE A 120 -2.45 -6.84 -36.47
C PHE A 120 -3.55 -5.81 -36.17
N GLN A 121 -3.36 -4.99 -35.14
CA GLN A 121 -4.27 -3.90 -34.79
C GLN A 121 -3.51 -2.58 -34.74
N PRO A 122 -4.12 -1.46 -35.14
CA PRO A 122 -3.48 -0.16 -35.04
C PRO A 122 -3.21 0.18 -33.57
N GLN A 123 -1.98 0.61 -33.28
CA GLN A 123 -1.50 0.96 -31.95
C GLN A 123 -1.24 2.45 -31.79
N ASP A 124 -0.77 3.11 -32.85
CA ASP A 124 -0.57 4.55 -32.88
C ASP A 124 -0.66 5.09 -34.31
N VAL A 125 -1.11 6.33 -34.45
CA VAL A 125 -1.18 7.06 -35.72
C VAL A 125 -0.87 8.53 -35.50
N ALA A 126 -0.01 9.09 -36.34
CA ALA A 126 0.37 10.50 -36.27
C ALA A 126 0.44 11.13 -37.66
N CYS A 127 -0.16 12.31 -37.81
CA CYS A 127 0.02 13.22 -38.93
C CYS A 127 1.14 14.23 -38.63
N TYR A 128 1.93 14.55 -39.65
CA TYR A 128 3.00 15.53 -39.59
C TYR A 128 3.22 16.22 -40.94
N ARG A 129 3.95 17.33 -40.93
CA ARG A 129 4.32 18.08 -42.13
C ARG A 129 5.75 17.76 -42.54
N VAL A 130 6.02 17.73 -43.84
CA VAL A 130 7.39 17.62 -44.39
C VAL A 130 7.90 18.93 -45.01
N SER A 131 7.06 19.97 -45.10
CA SER A 131 7.43 21.30 -45.63
C SER A 131 6.96 22.45 -44.74
N PRO A 132 7.81 23.48 -44.52
CA PRO A 132 7.44 24.68 -43.78
C PRO A 132 6.55 25.64 -44.59
N ASP A 133 6.48 25.50 -45.92
CA ASP A 133 5.67 26.36 -46.79
C ASP A 133 4.17 26.13 -46.56
N ALA A 134 3.44 27.22 -46.30
CA ALA A 134 1.98 27.19 -46.13
C ALA A 134 1.21 26.95 -47.44
N LYS A 135 1.84 27.16 -48.60
CA LYS A 135 1.20 26.98 -49.91
C LYS A 135 1.34 25.57 -50.51
N ALA A 136 2.17 24.72 -49.91
CA ALA A 136 2.40 23.33 -50.36
C ALA A 136 2.18 22.34 -49.20
N PRO A 137 0.92 21.96 -48.89
CA PRO A 137 0.66 20.96 -47.85
C PRO A 137 1.11 19.58 -48.35
N THR A 138 2.17 19.05 -47.75
CA THR A 138 2.57 17.65 -47.88
C THR A 138 2.40 17.00 -46.52
N GLU A 139 1.14 16.94 -46.06
CA GLU A 139 0.80 16.14 -44.88
C GLU A 139 1.19 14.69 -45.15
N ARG A 140 1.77 14.06 -44.12
CA ARG A 140 2.20 12.67 -44.13
C ARG A 140 1.75 12.01 -42.85
N PHE A 141 1.54 10.71 -42.94
CA PHE A 141 1.08 9.90 -41.83
C PHE A 141 2.10 8.83 -41.50
N ALA A 142 2.30 8.63 -40.20
CA ALA A 142 3.03 7.52 -39.63
C ALA A 142 2.04 6.67 -38.83
N ALA A 143 2.14 5.35 -38.97
CA ALA A 143 1.28 4.43 -38.26
C ALA A 143 2.04 3.18 -37.82
N LEU A 144 1.61 2.68 -36.67
CA LEU A 144 2.16 1.50 -36.01
C LEU A 144 1.04 0.50 -35.77
N TRP A 145 1.30 -0.76 -36.08
CA TRP A 145 0.39 -1.88 -35.80
C TRP A 145 1.08 -2.96 -34.97
N VAL A 146 0.31 -3.65 -34.14
CA VAL A 146 0.81 -4.68 -33.21
C VAL A 146 -0.10 -5.89 -33.18
N LYS A 147 0.43 -7.09 -32.91
CA LYS A 147 -0.43 -8.24 -32.62
C LYS A 147 -1.00 -8.12 -31.21
N PRO A 148 -2.33 -8.16 -31.02
CA PRO A 148 -2.94 -7.97 -29.71
C PRO A 148 -2.65 -9.15 -28.76
N LEU A 149 -2.44 -8.85 -27.48
CA LEU A 149 -2.23 -9.84 -26.41
C LEU A 149 -3.50 -10.60 -26.03
N ARG A 150 -4.68 -9.99 -26.20
CA ARG A 150 -5.98 -10.56 -25.85
C ARG A 150 -6.87 -10.59 -27.09
N PRO A 151 -7.31 -11.76 -27.56
CA PRO A 151 -8.31 -11.85 -28.61
C PRO A 151 -9.65 -11.26 -28.11
N GLY A 152 -10.33 -10.44 -28.92
CA GLY A 152 -11.72 -10.01 -28.64
C GLY A 152 -12.01 -8.50 -28.66
N SER A 153 -10.99 -7.63 -28.63
CA SER A 153 -11.17 -6.18 -28.88
C SER A 153 -10.89 -5.86 -30.35
N SER A 154 -11.65 -4.94 -30.94
CA SER A 154 -11.38 -4.36 -32.27
C SER A 154 -10.96 -2.90 -32.13
N VAL A 155 -9.87 -2.50 -32.78
CA VAL A 155 -9.39 -1.11 -32.78
C VAL A 155 -9.63 -0.49 -34.16
N GLN A 156 -10.30 0.65 -34.21
CA GLN A 156 -10.58 1.41 -35.43
C GLN A 156 -9.64 2.61 -35.54
N LEU A 157 -8.94 2.74 -36.66
CA LEU A 157 -8.15 3.92 -37.02
C LEU A 157 -9.02 4.93 -37.76
N ARG A 158 -8.95 6.21 -37.37
CA ARG A 158 -9.66 7.31 -38.02
C ARG A 158 -8.77 8.50 -38.31
N ILE A 159 -8.97 9.09 -39.48
CA ILE A 159 -8.44 10.38 -39.89
C ILE A 159 -9.63 11.26 -40.26
N ASP A 160 -9.88 12.29 -39.45
CA ASP A 160 -11.00 13.21 -39.65
C ASP A 160 -10.47 14.63 -39.87
N ARG A 161 -11.04 15.38 -40.82
CA ARG A 161 -10.75 16.82 -41.03
C ARG A 161 -11.93 17.67 -40.57
N GLY A 162 -11.66 18.76 -39.86
CA GLY A 162 -12.71 19.70 -39.44
C GLY A 162 -12.39 20.42 -38.14
N SER A 163 -13.44 20.81 -37.40
CA SER A 163 -13.33 21.51 -36.11
C SER A 163 -13.26 20.58 -34.89
N SER A 164 -13.67 19.31 -35.04
CA SER A 164 -13.64 18.28 -34.00
C SER A 164 -13.46 16.87 -34.59
N PRO A 165 -12.85 15.92 -33.85
CA PRO A 165 -12.79 14.51 -34.29
C PRO A 165 -14.17 13.86 -34.26
N VAL A 166 -14.39 12.84 -35.10
CA VAL A 166 -15.65 12.09 -35.11
C VAL A 166 -15.62 11.03 -34.00
N GLN A 167 -16.56 11.11 -33.06
CA GLN A 167 -16.69 10.11 -31.99
C GLN A 167 -17.25 8.78 -32.51
N VAL A 168 -16.70 7.67 -32.02
CA VAL A 168 -17.17 6.32 -32.35
C VAL A 168 -18.12 5.81 -31.26
N LYS A 169 -19.36 5.49 -31.64
CA LYS A 169 -20.37 4.99 -30.68
C LYS A 169 -19.93 3.66 -30.08
N ARG A 170 -20.08 3.52 -28.75
CA ARG A 170 -19.74 2.30 -27.98
C ARG A 170 -18.27 1.87 -28.14
N ALA A 171 -17.37 2.83 -28.31
CA ALA A 171 -15.92 2.62 -28.32
C ALA A 171 -15.24 3.68 -27.45
N GLY A 172 -14.05 3.36 -26.93
CA GLY A 172 -13.23 4.29 -26.14
C GLY A 172 -12.00 4.76 -26.92
N CYS A 173 -11.62 6.03 -26.79
CA CYS A 173 -10.48 6.61 -27.51
C CYS A 173 -9.14 6.24 -26.86
N LEU A 174 -8.20 5.67 -27.62
CA LEU A 174 -6.90 5.22 -27.11
C LEU A 174 -5.78 6.26 -27.29
N THR A 175 -5.88 7.06 -28.34
CA THR A 175 -4.92 8.11 -28.70
C THR A 175 -5.62 9.10 -29.63
N LEU A 176 -5.25 10.37 -29.49
CA LEU A 176 -5.75 11.45 -30.34
C LEU A 176 -4.60 12.42 -30.57
N GLN A 177 -4.26 12.62 -31.84
CA GLN A 177 -3.37 13.68 -32.27
C GLN A 177 -4.15 14.69 -33.11
N GLN A 178 -3.87 15.97 -32.89
CA GLN A 178 -4.42 17.08 -33.66
C GLN A 178 -3.29 17.85 -34.33
N LEU A 179 -3.41 18.08 -35.63
CA LEU A 179 -2.47 18.91 -36.40
C LEU A 179 -3.23 20.04 -37.10
N LEU A 180 -2.74 21.28 -36.98
CA LEU A 180 -3.24 22.40 -37.77
C LEU A 180 -2.60 22.39 -39.16
N GLY A 181 -3.43 22.18 -40.17
CA GLY A 181 -3.08 22.25 -41.58
C GLY A 181 -2.72 23.67 -42.01
N ALA A 182 -2.00 23.78 -43.13
CA ALA A 182 -1.63 25.07 -43.70
C ALA A 182 -2.82 25.87 -44.25
N ASP A 183 -3.92 25.17 -44.54
CA ASP A 183 -5.24 25.71 -44.92
C ASP A 183 -6.06 26.22 -43.73
N GLY A 184 -5.52 26.13 -42.50
CA GLY A 184 -6.20 26.52 -41.28
C GLY A 184 -7.23 25.51 -40.78
N GLN A 185 -7.35 24.33 -41.41
CA GLN A 185 -8.20 23.24 -40.92
C GLN A 185 -7.42 22.29 -40.00
N TYR A 186 -8.11 21.63 -39.07
CA TYR A 186 -7.48 20.60 -38.25
C TYR A 186 -7.63 19.22 -38.87
N THR A 187 -6.54 18.46 -38.84
CA THR A 187 -6.52 17.02 -39.10
C THR A 187 -6.40 16.30 -37.75
N PHE A 188 -7.35 15.39 -37.47
CA PHE A 188 -7.37 14.56 -36.27
C PHE A 188 -7.03 13.12 -36.63
N CYS A 189 -6.04 12.55 -35.96
CA CYS A 189 -5.69 11.14 -36.04
C CYS A 189 -6.08 10.47 -34.73
N SER A 190 -6.96 9.47 -34.77
CA SER A 190 -7.46 8.84 -33.54
C SER A 190 -7.64 7.34 -33.68
N LEU A 191 -7.47 6.63 -32.56
CA LEU A 191 -7.73 5.19 -32.45
C LEU A 191 -8.84 4.92 -31.44
N TRP A 192 -9.75 3.99 -31.75
CA TRP A 192 -10.93 3.69 -30.95
C TRP A 192 -11.09 2.20 -30.71
N SER A 193 -11.22 1.76 -29.45
CA SER A 193 -11.40 0.34 -29.10
C SER A 193 -12.86 -0.01 -28.80
N ALA A 194 -13.35 -1.12 -29.37
CA ALA A 194 -14.64 -1.75 -29.06
C ALA A 194 -14.46 -3.21 -28.59
N PRO A 195 -15.05 -3.66 -27.46
CA PRO A 195 -15.76 -2.82 -26.48
C PRO A 195 -14.83 -1.70 -25.97
N PRO A 196 -15.41 -0.60 -25.46
CA PRO A 196 -14.59 0.41 -24.81
C PRO A 196 -13.77 -0.31 -23.74
N PRO A 197 -12.52 0.13 -23.52
CA PRO A 197 -11.77 -0.41 -22.42
C PRO A 197 -12.57 -0.27 -21.10
N PRO A 198 -12.23 -1.01 -20.02
CA PRO A 198 -13.00 -1.00 -18.77
C PRO A 198 -13.03 0.35 -18.01
N TRP A 199 -12.58 1.42 -18.64
CA TRP A 199 -12.47 2.79 -18.13
C TRP A 199 -13.28 3.77 -19.00
N ARG A 200 -13.86 4.80 -18.38
CA ARG A 200 -14.71 5.83 -19.05
C ARG A 200 -13.87 6.97 -19.63
N ASP A 201 -14.29 7.55 -20.75
CA ASP A 201 -13.59 8.65 -21.42
C ASP A 201 -14.00 10.03 -20.86
N VAL A 202 -13.02 10.90 -20.59
CA VAL A 202 -13.24 12.34 -20.34
C VAL A 202 -12.37 13.15 -21.30
N TRP A 203 -12.99 14.09 -22.01
CA TRP A 203 -12.35 14.96 -22.99
C TRP A 203 -12.17 16.35 -22.36
N GLY A 204 -10.97 16.65 -21.86
CA GLY A 204 -10.68 17.96 -21.27
C GLY A 204 -10.26 18.98 -22.32
N LYS A 205 -11.05 20.04 -22.52
CA LYS A 205 -10.57 21.33 -23.05
C LYS A 205 -10.36 22.38 -21.94
N ASP A 206 -10.68 22.04 -20.69
CA ASP A 206 -10.61 22.96 -19.54
C ASP A 206 -10.03 22.23 -18.32
N GLU A 207 -9.00 22.83 -17.70
CA GLU A 207 -8.46 22.39 -16.42
C GLU A 207 -9.40 22.71 -15.24
N THR A 208 -10.43 23.55 -15.41
CA THR A 208 -11.35 23.91 -14.31
C THR A 208 -12.33 22.81 -13.93
N ALA A 209 -12.71 21.93 -14.88
CA ALA A 209 -13.40 20.68 -14.56
C ALA A 209 -12.44 19.67 -13.89
N TYR A 210 -11.15 19.72 -14.26
CA TYR A 210 -10.08 18.88 -13.73
C TYR A 210 -9.69 19.23 -12.29
N GLU A 211 -9.67 20.51 -11.90
CA GLU A 211 -9.50 20.92 -10.49
C GLU A 211 -10.71 20.53 -9.63
N GLN A 212 -11.93 20.55 -10.17
CA GLN A 212 -13.12 20.07 -9.45
C GLN A 212 -13.18 18.54 -9.33
N ASP A 213 -12.71 17.80 -10.35
CA ASP A 213 -12.65 16.32 -10.34
C ASP A 213 -11.49 15.79 -9.49
N LEU A 214 -10.34 16.49 -9.42
CA LEU A 214 -9.25 16.23 -8.46
C LEU A 214 -9.71 16.41 -7.01
N VAL A 215 -10.62 17.36 -6.76
CA VAL A 215 -11.23 17.61 -5.45
C VAL A 215 -12.34 16.59 -5.13
N THR A 216 -12.85 15.86 -6.12
CA THR A 216 -13.96 14.90 -5.97
C THR A 216 -13.60 13.47 -6.40
N SER A 217 -12.56 12.88 -5.78
CA SER A 217 -12.50 11.42 -5.56
C SER A 217 -12.53 10.49 -6.79
N VAL A 218 -11.98 10.90 -7.94
CA VAL A 218 -11.77 9.97 -9.06
C VAL A 218 -10.36 10.10 -9.62
N GLN A 219 -9.58 9.01 -9.62
CA GLN A 219 -8.26 9.00 -10.26
C GLN A 219 -8.44 8.95 -11.78
N ILE A 220 -8.35 10.13 -12.39
CA ILE A 220 -8.23 10.30 -13.83
C ILE A 220 -6.76 9.99 -14.20
N PHE A 221 -6.56 9.16 -15.21
CA PHE A 221 -5.30 8.59 -15.67
C PHE A 221 -5.04 9.02 -17.11
N GLN A 222 -4.01 9.83 -17.35
CA GLN A 222 -3.68 10.28 -18.71
C GLN A 222 -3.04 9.15 -19.49
N VAL A 223 -3.40 8.93 -20.75
CA VAL A 223 -2.81 7.87 -21.60
C VAL A 223 -2.07 8.38 -22.83
N ASP A 224 -2.27 9.64 -23.21
CA ASP A 224 -1.63 10.24 -24.38
C ASP A 224 -1.49 11.76 -24.24
N VAL A 225 -0.56 12.34 -24.99
CA VAL A 225 -0.32 13.78 -25.06
C VAL A 225 0.20 14.22 -26.43
N CYS A 226 -0.24 15.40 -26.88
CA CYS A 226 0.22 16.07 -28.09
C CYS A 226 0.37 17.58 -27.82
N VAL A 227 1.49 18.17 -28.22
CA VAL A 227 1.69 19.63 -28.18
C VAL A 227 1.24 20.23 -29.52
N ASN A 228 0.39 21.27 -29.51
CA ASN A 228 -0.14 21.87 -30.74
C ASN A 228 0.36 23.32 -30.93
N ARG A 229 0.41 23.80 -32.16
CA ARG A 229 0.72 25.20 -32.50
C ARG A 229 -0.59 25.94 -32.76
N ALA A 230 -0.95 26.95 -31.97
CA ALA A 230 -2.07 27.83 -32.33
C ALA A 230 -1.94 29.28 -31.81
N LYS A 231 -2.13 30.25 -32.72
CA LYS A 231 -2.48 31.65 -32.42
C LYS A 231 -3.99 31.76 -32.10
N PRO A 232 -4.47 32.86 -31.47
CA PRO A 232 -5.54 32.82 -30.48
C PRO A 232 -6.91 32.44 -31.03
N LEU A 233 -7.61 31.64 -30.23
CA LEU A 233 -8.92 31.05 -30.46
C LEU A 233 -10.05 32.10 -30.37
N ALA A 234 -10.07 33.10 -31.26
CA ALA A 234 -10.98 34.24 -31.13
C ALA A 234 -12.48 33.94 -31.36
N ASN A 235 -12.88 32.76 -31.84
CA ASN A 235 -14.28 32.47 -32.16
C ASN A 235 -14.87 31.21 -31.49
N LEU A 236 -14.23 30.70 -30.44
CA LEU A 236 -14.85 29.70 -29.53
C LEU A 236 -15.14 30.30 -28.13
N LEU A 237 -15.13 31.63 -28.03
CA LEU A 237 -15.59 32.37 -26.85
C LEU A 237 -17.11 32.49 -26.83
N ARG A 238 -17.77 31.40 -26.43
CA ARG A 238 -18.74 31.48 -25.33
C ARG A 238 -18.52 30.23 -24.48
N MET A 239 -17.91 30.44 -23.30
CA MET A 239 -17.74 29.50 -22.18
C MET A 239 -16.36 28.82 -21.96
N ALA A 240 -15.23 29.45 -22.30
CA ALA A 240 -13.92 29.05 -21.74
C ALA A 240 -13.11 30.30 -21.38
N ALA A 241 -13.13 30.65 -20.09
CA ALA A 241 -12.37 31.77 -19.54
C ALA A 241 -11.57 31.25 -18.35
N SER A 242 -10.35 30.77 -18.60
CA SER A 242 -9.31 30.79 -17.56
C SER A 242 -7.87 30.75 -18.09
N HIS A 243 -7.47 29.95 -19.09
CA HIS A 243 -6.02 29.87 -19.46
C HIS A 243 -5.71 29.68 -20.97
N PRO A 244 -5.63 30.76 -21.77
CA PRO A 244 -5.29 30.72 -23.20
C PRO A 244 -3.81 30.46 -23.53
N GLU A 245 -2.95 30.29 -22.51
CA GLU A 245 -1.48 30.18 -22.62
C GLU A 245 -0.98 28.72 -22.80
N ARG A 246 -1.85 27.70 -22.66
CA ARG A 246 -1.47 26.28 -22.54
C ARG A 246 -1.86 25.48 -23.80
N GLN A 247 -0.88 24.92 -24.52
CA GLN A 247 -1.03 24.37 -25.89
C GLN A 247 -0.93 22.83 -26.00
N TYR A 248 -1.63 22.07 -25.15
CA TYR A 248 -1.55 20.60 -25.13
C TYR A 248 -2.93 19.95 -25.30
N ALA A 249 -2.99 18.88 -26.09
CA ALA A 249 -4.13 17.96 -26.17
C ALA A 249 -3.76 16.64 -25.49
N ALA A 250 -4.67 16.08 -24.71
CA ALA A 250 -4.44 14.86 -23.93
C ALA A 250 -5.67 13.95 -23.96
N VAL A 251 -5.43 12.65 -23.82
CA VAL A 251 -6.48 11.64 -23.66
C VAL A 251 -6.41 11.09 -22.24
N TRP A 252 -7.55 11.05 -21.56
CA TRP A 252 -7.67 10.65 -20.15
C TRP A 252 -8.69 9.53 -19.96
N HIS A 253 -8.42 8.68 -18.97
CA HIS A 253 -9.17 7.49 -18.61
C HIS A 253 -9.34 7.37 -17.09
N PHE A 254 -10.07 6.37 -16.63
CA PHE A 254 -10.15 6.01 -15.20
C PHE A 254 -9.52 4.63 -14.96
N ASP A 255 -8.30 4.55 -14.46
CA ASP A 255 -7.69 3.27 -14.09
C ASP A 255 -7.30 3.26 -12.61
N ALA A 256 -7.97 2.44 -11.81
CA ALA A 256 -7.65 2.29 -10.38
C ALA A 256 -6.32 1.55 -10.14
N ARG A 257 -5.69 0.97 -11.18
CA ARG A 257 -4.45 0.19 -11.08
C ARG A 257 -3.19 0.99 -11.36
N MET A 258 -3.32 2.19 -11.91
CA MET A 258 -2.19 2.98 -12.38
C MET A 258 -2.38 4.45 -12.00
N VAL A 259 -1.28 5.11 -11.66
CA VAL A 259 -1.23 6.58 -11.50
C VAL A 259 -0.45 7.18 -12.66
N SER A 260 -0.79 8.42 -13.04
CA SER A 260 -0.07 9.18 -14.07
C SER A 260 0.71 10.36 -13.49
N ALA A 261 1.87 10.62 -14.07
CA ALA A 261 2.66 11.82 -13.85
C ALA A 261 2.96 12.49 -15.20
N GLU A 262 3.04 13.82 -15.17
CA GLU A 262 3.16 14.65 -16.35
C GLU A 262 4.41 15.52 -16.29
N SER A 263 4.98 15.81 -17.47
CA SER A 263 6.02 16.82 -17.64
C SER A 263 5.76 17.58 -18.92
N HIS A 264 5.63 18.91 -18.81
CA HIS A 264 5.26 19.81 -19.91
C HIS A 264 6.16 21.05 -19.94
N GLY A 265 6.26 21.69 -21.10
CA GLY A 265 6.86 23.02 -21.25
C GLY A 265 8.39 23.07 -21.14
N LEU A 266 9.06 21.91 -21.10
CA LEU A 266 10.51 21.82 -21.04
C LEU A 266 11.10 21.59 -22.44
N GLU A 267 12.25 22.22 -22.72
CA GLU A 267 13.07 21.87 -23.88
C GLU A 267 13.57 20.42 -23.80
N PRO A 268 13.94 19.78 -24.93
CA PRO A 268 14.30 18.37 -24.92
C PRO A 268 15.39 17.96 -23.92
N SER A 269 16.44 18.77 -23.73
CA SER A 269 17.52 18.42 -22.81
C SER A 269 17.12 18.52 -21.32
N PRO A 270 16.51 19.63 -20.83
CA PRO A 270 15.93 19.67 -19.48
C PRO A 270 14.84 18.61 -19.26
N HIS A 271 14.03 18.33 -20.29
CA HIS A 271 13.00 17.29 -20.23
C HIS A 271 13.60 15.89 -20.06
N LEU A 272 14.72 15.58 -20.73
CA LEU A 272 15.44 14.31 -20.55
C LEU A 272 15.90 14.12 -19.10
N GLN A 273 16.33 15.18 -18.42
CA GLN A 273 16.69 15.09 -17.00
C GLN A 273 15.48 14.71 -16.15
N ARG A 274 14.32 15.32 -16.39
CA ARG A 274 13.06 14.96 -15.72
C ARG A 274 12.64 13.51 -16.03
N CYS A 275 12.85 13.05 -17.27
CA CYS A 275 12.59 11.66 -17.65
C CYS A 275 13.44 10.67 -16.81
N ARG A 276 14.71 11.00 -16.56
CA ARG A 276 15.60 10.16 -15.74
C ARG A 276 15.17 10.11 -14.28
N GLU A 277 14.71 11.22 -13.71
CA GLU A 277 14.17 11.28 -12.35
C GLU A 277 12.92 10.39 -12.21
N LEU A 278 11.99 10.51 -13.14
CA LEU A 278 10.76 9.68 -13.17
C LEU A 278 11.11 8.20 -13.34
N ALA A 279 12.04 7.87 -14.24
CA ALA A 279 12.53 6.51 -14.42
C ALA A 279 13.14 5.93 -13.13
N ALA A 280 13.96 6.71 -12.42
CA ALA A 280 14.58 6.30 -11.16
C ALA A 280 13.55 6.06 -10.03
N GLN A 281 12.40 6.71 -10.09
CA GLN A 281 11.26 6.52 -9.19
C GLN A 281 10.34 5.34 -9.60
N GLY A 282 10.70 4.60 -10.66
CA GLY A 282 9.95 3.42 -11.12
C GLY A 282 8.81 3.72 -12.10
N TRP A 283 8.72 4.96 -12.58
CA TRP A 283 7.76 5.34 -13.62
C TRP A 283 8.21 4.86 -15.00
N ARG A 284 7.25 4.56 -15.88
CA ARG A 284 7.51 4.22 -17.28
C ARG A 284 6.77 5.17 -18.22
N PRO A 285 7.39 5.61 -19.33
CA PRO A 285 6.77 6.53 -20.26
C PRO A 285 5.64 5.83 -21.02
N ALA A 286 4.55 6.56 -21.22
CA ALA A 286 3.38 6.12 -21.99
C ALA A 286 3.26 6.86 -23.32
N ALA A 287 3.55 8.17 -23.31
CA ALA A 287 3.51 9.03 -24.47
C ALA A 287 4.53 10.17 -24.35
N ILE A 288 4.99 10.67 -25.49
CA ILE A 288 5.88 11.82 -25.59
C ILE A 288 5.58 12.59 -26.87
N SER A 289 5.65 13.92 -26.81
CA SER A 289 5.43 14.81 -27.94
C SER A 289 6.35 16.01 -27.84
N VAL A 290 6.90 16.46 -28.98
CA VAL A 290 7.73 17.66 -29.10
C VAL A 290 7.14 18.54 -30.20
N ALA A 291 7.01 19.85 -29.95
CA ALA A 291 6.59 20.81 -30.97
C ALA A 291 7.10 22.23 -30.70
N TRP A 292 6.96 23.10 -31.70
CA TRP A 292 7.14 24.55 -31.55
C TRP A 292 5.89 25.17 -30.92
N VAL A 293 6.07 25.88 -29.80
CA VAL A 293 4.97 26.60 -29.12
C VAL A 293 4.64 27.91 -29.85
N ASP A 294 5.67 28.65 -30.27
CA ASP A 294 5.56 29.86 -31.09
C ASP A 294 6.72 29.94 -32.11
N PRO A 295 6.55 30.63 -33.26
CA PRO A 295 7.66 30.95 -34.14
C PRO A 295 8.76 31.70 -33.38
N GLY A 296 9.98 31.16 -33.35
CA GLY A 296 11.15 31.79 -32.69
C GLY A 296 11.29 31.52 -31.19
N LYS A 297 10.37 30.78 -30.55
CA LYS A 297 10.54 30.24 -29.19
C LYS A 297 11.13 28.84 -29.22
N PRO A 298 11.82 28.37 -28.17
CA PRO A 298 12.38 27.02 -28.16
C PRO A 298 11.30 25.93 -28.25
N LEU A 299 11.72 24.72 -28.60
CA LEU A 299 10.86 23.53 -28.62
C LEU A 299 10.30 23.26 -27.21
N ALA A 300 9.05 22.82 -27.13
CA ALA A 300 8.48 22.30 -25.89
C ALA A 300 8.21 20.82 -26.02
N THR A 301 8.50 20.11 -24.94
CA THR A 301 8.27 18.68 -24.79
C THR A 301 7.18 18.43 -23.75
N ALA A 302 6.30 17.50 -24.08
CA ALA A 302 5.32 16.91 -23.19
C ALA A 302 5.55 15.40 -23.07
N SER A 303 5.47 14.85 -21.87
CA SER A 303 5.44 13.40 -21.67
C SER A 303 4.48 12.98 -20.56
N VAL A 304 3.94 11.77 -20.74
CA VAL A 304 3.07 11.10 -19.79
C VAL A 304 3.78 9.86 -19.28
N TRP A 305 3.75 9.66 -17.97
CA TRP A 305 4.42 8.58 -17.27
C TRP A 305 3.45 7.84 -16.39
N HIS A 306 3.58 6.52 -16.31
CA HIS A 306 2.72 5.66 -15.51
C HIS A 306 3.51 4.88 -14.48
N GLN A 307 2.85 4.57 -13.38
CA GLN A 307 3.34 3.63 -12.36
C GLN A 307 2.14 2.85 -11.80
N PRO A 308 2.31 1.58 -11.39
CA PRO A 308 1.32 0.86 -10.61
C PRO A 308 0.85 1.72 -9.43
N ALA A 309 -0.44 1.71 -9.20
CA ALA A 309 -1.06 2.56 -8.21
C ALA A 309 -0.47 2.29 -6.82
N GLY A 310 0.07 3.35 -6.22
CA GLY A 310 0.69 3.31 -4.90
C GLY A 310 -0.32 3.00 -3.79
N SER A 311 0.18 2.96 -2.56
CA SER A 311 -0.63 2.73 -1.37
C SER A 311 -1.88 3.64 -1.28
N ALA A 312 -1.74 4.94 -1.53
CA ALA A 312 -2.84 5.91 -1.48
C ALA A 312 -3.98 5.61 -2.48
N ALA A 313 -3.63 5.16 -3.69
CA ALA A 313 -4.60 4.80 -4.72
C ALA A 313 -5.39 3.54 -4.33
N ARG A 314 -4.72 2.55 -3.72
CA ARG A 314 -5.36 1.34 -3.17
C ARG A 314 -6.30 1.67 -2.02
N ASP A 315 -5.92 2.58 -1.12
CA ASP A 315 -6.81 3.07 -0.05
C ASP A 315 -8.04 3.78 -0.61
N HIS A 316 -7.85 4.61 -1.64
CA HIS A 316 -8.95 5.30 -2.30
C HIS A 316 -9.93 4.31 -2.98
N LEU A 317 -9.43 3.29 -3.66
CA LEU A 317 -10.26 2.22 -4.22
C LEU A 317 -11.02 1.46 -3.11
N ALA A 318 -10.32 1.07 -2.04
CA ALA A 318 -10.93 0.37 -0.91
C ALA A 318 -12.06 1.18 -0.26
N ARG A 319 -11.87 2.50 -0.13
CA ARG A 319 -12.89 3.44 0.37
C ARG A 319 -14.13 3.48 -0.53
N ARG A 320 -13.97 3.56 -1.85
CA ARG A 320 -15.09 3.52 -2.81
C ARG A 320 -15.82 2.19 -2.78
N GLN A 321 -15.09 1.09 -2.72
CA GLN A 321 -15.65 -0.26 -2.61
C GLN A 321 -16.45 -0.43 -1.31
N ALA A 322 -15.94 0.08 -0.18
CA ALA A 322 -16.69 0.11 1.07
C ALA A 322 -17.98 0.93 0.95
N GLN A 323 -17.97 2.09 0.29
CA GLN A 323 -19.18 2.88 0.02
C GLN A 323 -20.19 2.10 -0.84
N ALA A 324 -19.72 1.40 -1.88
CA ALA A 324 -20.57 0.56 -2.71
C ALA A 324 -21.16 -0.61 -1.91
N ALA A 325 -20.37 -1.24 -1.04
CA ALA A 325 -20.81 -2.31 -0.15
C ALA A 325 -21.88 -1.84 0.84
N VAL A 326 -21.69 -0.71 1.53
CA VAL A 326 -22.72 -0.15 2.43
C VAL A 326 -24.00 0.22 1.66
N THR A 327 -23.87 0.71 0.43
CA THR A 327 -25.02 0.97 -0.44
C THR A 327 -25.77 -0.32 -0.78
N LEU A 328 -25.08 -1.43 -1.03
CA LEU A 328 -25.70 -2.73 -1.25
C LEU A 328 -26.43 -3.26 0.00
N LEU A 329 -25.91 -3.01 1.21
CA LEU A 329 -26.63 -3.32 2.46
C LEU A 329 -27.95 -2.54 2.56
N HIS A 330 -27.93 -1.24 2.24
CA HIS A 330 -29.14 -0.41 2.20
C HIS A 330 -30.18 -0.88 1.18
N LEU A 331 -29.73 -1.45 0.07
CA LEU A 331 -30.58 -2.03 -0.98
C LEU A 331 -31.05 -3.46 -0.64
N ASN A 332 -30.77 -3.97 0.56
CA ASN A 332 -31.05 -5.34 0.97
C ASN A 332 -30.48 -6.37 -0.04
N ARG A 333 -29.21 -6.18 -0.41
CA ARG A 333 -28.42 -7.06 -1.30
C ARG A 333 -27.08 -7.41 -0.65
N PRO A 334 -27.07 -8.08 0.50
CA PRO A 334 -25.86 -8.23 1.31
C PRO A 334 -24.94 -9.38 0.87
N GLU A 335 -25.40 -10.26 -0.02
CA GLU A 335 -24.72 -11.49 -0.48
C GLU A 335 -23.23 -11.29 -0.81
N ARG A 336 -22.91 -10.20 -1.52
CA ARG A 336 -21.53 -9.86 -1.94
C ARG A 336 -20.76 -9.00 -0.94
N VAL A 337 -21.40 -8.59 0.15
CA VAL A 337 -20.82 -7.73 1.19
C VAL A 337 -20.25 -8.56 2.33
N TRP A 338 -20.92 -9.63 2.75
CA TRP A 338 -20.48 -10.47 3.87
C TRP A 338 -19.06 -11.02 3.73
N PRO A 339 -18.65 -11.55 2.56
CA PRO A 339 -17.27 -12.02 2.38
C PRO A 339 -16.21 -10.90 2.46
N LEU A 340 -16.59 -9.61 2.40
CA LEU A 340 -15.67 -8.48 2.52
C LEU A 340 -15.26 -8.19 3.97
N PHE A 341 -15.95 -8.77 4.96
CA PHE A 341 -15.55 -8.70 6.37
C PHE A 341 -14.46 -9.72 6.74
N GLN A 342 -14.22 -10.72 5.89
CA GLN A 342 -13.17 -11.72 6.11
C GLN A 342 -11.78 -11.09 5.98
N HIS A 343 -10.85 -11.60 6.78
CA HIS A 343 -9.45 -11.18 6.77
C HIS A 343 -8.80 -11.49 5.42
N ARG A 344 -7.96 -10.57 4.98
CA ARG A 344 -7.07 -10.71 3.82
C ARG A 344 -5.73 -10.06 4.16
N PRO A 345 -4.63 -10.51 3.53
CA PRO A 345 -3.33 -9.87 3.72
C PRO A 345 -3.36 -8.35 3.49
N ASP A 346 -4.17 -7.88 2.54
CA ASP A 346 -4.50 -6.46 2.39
C ASP A 346 -5.83 -6.14 3.11
N PRO A 347 -5.79 -5.52 4.30
CA PRO A 347 -6.98 -5.30 5.11
C PRO A 347 -7.78 -4.05 4.70
N ARG A 348 -7.32 -3.24 3.73
CA ARG A 348 -7.87 -1.90 3.46
C ARG A 348 -9.36 -1.89 3.22
N LEU A 349 -9.86 -2.76 2.35
CA LEU A 349 -11.31 -2.82 2.04
C LEU A 349 -12.13 -3.18 3.29
N ARG A 350 -11.71 -4.21 4.03
CA ARG A 350 -12.35 -4.64 5.27
C ARG A 350 -12.39 -3.50 6.29
N THR A 351 -11.26 -2.83 6.49
CA THR A 351 -11.15 -1.66 7.37
C THR A 351 -12.09 -0.54 6.95
N TRP A 352 -12.04 -0.13 5.68
CA TRP A 352 -12.92 0.92 5.18
C TRP A 352 -14.38 0.55 5.33
N LEU A 353 -14.74 -0.73 5.13
CA LEU A 353 -16.11 -1.20 5.35
C LEU A 353 -16.55 -0.99 6.81
N ILE A 354 -15.73 -1.39 7.79
CA ILE A 354 -15.99 -1.17 9.23
C ILE A 354 -16.25 0.32 9.51
N HIS A 355 -15.36 1.21 9.05
CA HIS A 355 -15.41 2.65 9.31
C HIS A 355 -16.47 3.42 8.53
N ARG A 356 -16.98 2.88 7.40
CA ARG A 356 -17.98 3.57 6.57
C ARG A 356 -19.42 3.24 6.94
N LEU A 357 -19.68 2.17 7.69
CA LEU A 357 -21.04 1.77 8.08
C LEU A 357 -21.76 2.85 8.87
N ALA A 358 -21.14 3.40 9.93
CA ALA A 358 -21.77 4.42 10.76
C ALA A 358 -21.95 5.76 10.03
N PRO A 359 -20.95 6.34 9.34
CA PRO A 359 -21.13 7.58 8.58
C PRO A 359 -22.17 7.50 7.46
N LEU A 360 -22.32 6.33 6.82
CA LEU A 360 -23.30 6.09 5.76
C LEU A 360 -24.64 5.56 6.27
N GLY A 361 -24.81 5.49 7.59
CA GLY A 361 -26.07 5.15 8.24
C GLY A 361 -26.56 3.72 8.05
N ALA A 362 -25.66 2.75 7.94
CA ALA A 362 -26.02 1.34 7.89
C ALA A 362 -26.91 0.94 9.09
N LYS A 363 -27.86 0.03 8.84
CA LYS A 363 -28.79 -0.45 9.87
C LYS A 363 -28.10 -1.50 10.76
N PRO A 364 -28.02 -1.29 12.09
CA PRO A 364 -27.37 -2.25 12.99
C PRO A 364 -28.01 -3.64 12.97
N ASP A 365 -29.32 -3.74 12.76
CA ASP A 365 -30.07 -5.02 12.74
C ASP A 365 -29.49 -6.05 11.75
N LEU A 366 -29.05 -5.58 10.58
CA LEU A 366 -28.47 -6.47 9.56
C LEU A 366 -27.17 -7.10 10.05
N LEU A 367 -26.35 -6.34 10.79
CA LEU A 367 -25.08 -6.82 11.33
C LEU A 367 -25.32 -7.75 12.53
N VAL A 368 -26.26 -7.39 13.40
CA VAL A 368 -26.64 -8.21 14.55
C VAL A 368 -27.13 -9.58 14.09
N GLN A 369 -28.08 -9.62 13.15
CA GLN A 369 -28.62 -10.86 12.61
C GLN A 369 -27.54 -11.72 11.95
N HIS A 370 -26.64 -11.10 11.19
CA HIS A 370 -25.60 -11.84 10.48
C HIS A 370 -24.53 -12.39 11.44
N LEU A 371 -24.12 -11.63 12.46
CA LEU A 371 -23.14 -12.04 13.46
C LEU A 371 -23.50 -13.36 14.16
N GLU A 372 -24.79 -13.68 14.31
CA GLU A 372 -25.24 -14.92 14.95
C GLU A 372 -24.97 -16.18 14.12
N THR A 373 -24.83 -16.00 12.80
CA THR A 373 -24.77 -17.11 11.83
C THR A 373 -23.46 -17.15 11.05
N GLU A 374 -22.63 -16.11 11.17
CA GLU A 374 -21.36 -16.00 10.45
C GLU A 374 -20.35 -17.04 10.96
N PRO A 375 -19.95 -18.03 10.14
CA PRO A 375 -19.00 -19.05 10.56
C PRO A 375 -17.54 -18.59 10.57
N ASP A 376 -17.19 -17.58 9.77
CA ASP A 376 -15.81 -17.12 9.65
C ASP A 376 -15.41 -16.25 10.85
N VAL A 377 -14.43 -16.72 11.61
CA VAL A 377 -13.92 -16.05 12.81
C VAL A 377 -13.46 -14.63 12.50
N SER A 378 -12.77 -14.42 11.37
CA SER A 378 -12.22 -13.12 11.02
C SER A 378 -13.28 -12.11 10.60
N ALA A 379 -14.37 -12.58 9.98
CA ALA A 379 -15.56 -11.78 9.72
C ALA A 379 -16.31 -11.44 11.02
N ARG A 380 -16.45 -12.37 11.95
CA ARG A 380 -17.03 -12.11 13.28
C ARG A 380 -16.27 -11.01 14.04
N ARG A 381 -14.92 -11.04 14.05
CA ARG A 381 -14.08 -9.96 14.60
C ARG A 381 -14.44 -8.61 14.00
N ALA A 382 -14.54 -8.55 12.67
CA ALA A 382 -14.84 -7.32 11.92
C ALA A 382 -16.25 -6.80 12.22
N LEU A 383 -17.24 -7.69 12.31
CA LEU A 383 -18.63 -7.37 12.64
C LEU A 383 -18.75 -6.80 14.06
N LEU A 384 -18.01 -7.32 15.03
CA LEU A 384 -17.96 -6.76 16.39
C LEU A 384 -17.39 -5.33 16.40
N LEU A 385 -16.29 -5.09 15.68
CA LEU A 385 -15.73 -3.74 15.52
C LEU A 385 -16.71 -2.80 14.81
N ALA A 386 -17.39 -3.27 13.78
CA ALA A 386 -18.40 -2.53 13.04
C ALA A 386 -19.64 -2.19 13.90
N LEU A 387 -20.08 -3.10 14.77
CA LEU A 387 -21.15 -2.82 15.73
C LEU A 387 -20.72 -1.76 16.76
N GLY A 388 -19.44 -1.71 17.14
CA GLY A 388 -18.91 -0.65 17.99
C GLY A 388 -18.89 0.72 17.34
N GLU A 389 -18.64 0.80 16.02
CA GLU A 389 -18.83 2.05 15.26
C GLU A 389 -20.30 2.51 15.24
N LEU A 390 -21.23 1.55 15.33
CA LEU A 390 -22.66 1.80 15.38
C LEU A 390 -23.22 1.89 16.80
N ALA A 391 -22.38 1.90 17.84
CA ALA A 391 -22.81 1.82 19.23
C ALA A 391 -23.91 2.85 19.55
N ASP A 392 -23.72 4.11 19.16
CA ASP A 392 -24.65 5.21 19.42
C ASP A 392 -25.97 5.13 18.63
N ARG A 393 -26.04 4.25 17.62
CA ARG A 393 -27.24 4.02 16.79
C ARG A 393 -28.07 2.82 17.24
N LEU A 394 -27.55 1.99 18.13
CA LEU A 394 -28.30 0.87 18.71
C LEU A 394 -29.30 1.39 19.76
N SER A 395 -30.57 1.02 19.61
CA SER A 395 -31.61 1.26 20.60
C SER A 395 -31.30 0.53 21.91
N SER A 396 -31.84 1.03 23.03
CA SER A 396 -31.69 0.40 24.34
C SER A 396 -32.17 -1.06 24.35
N LEU A 397 -33.22 -1.38 23.59
CA LEU A 397 -33.75 -2.75 23.50
C LEU A 397 -32.80 -3.68 22.73
N GLN A 398 -32.20 -3.22 21.63
CA GLN A 398 -31.17 -3.98 20.92
C GLN A 398 -29.94 -4.23 21.81
N ARG A 399 -29.48 -3.20 22.54
CA ARG A 399 -28.34 -3.36 23.47
C ARG A 399 -28.65 -4.37 24.57
N GLN A 400 -29.83 -4.29 25.20
CA GLN A 400 -30.27 -5.23 26.22
C GLN A 400 -30.34 -6.68 25.71
N ALA A 401 -30.73 -6.89 24.45
CA ALA A 401 -30.76 -8.22 23.84
C ALA A 401 -29.37 -8.77 23.50
N LEU A 402 -28.43 -7.90 23.11
CA LEU A 402 -27.07 -8.28 22.69
C LEU A 402 -26.11 -8.46 23.86
N GLU A 403 -26.22 -7.63 24.89
CA GLU A 403 -25.25 -7.53 25.97
C GLU A 403 -24.97 -8.88 26.67
N PRO A 404 -25.97 -9.69 27.08
CA PRO A 404 -25.70 -10.99 27.71
C PRO A 404 -24.91 -11.93 26.79
N ARG A 405 -25.17 -11.87 25.48
CA ARG A 405 -24.50 -12.71 24.48
C ARG A 405 -23.06 -12.26 24.25
N LEU A 406 -22.82 -10.95 24.23
CA LEU A 406 -21.48 -10.39 24.11
C LEU A 406 -20.64 -10.67 25.36
N LEU A 407 -21.21 -10.56 26.56
CA LEU A 407 -20.52 -10.96 27.80
C LEU A 407 -20.18 -12.45 27.81
N GLN A 408 -21.07 -13.30 27.30
CA GLN A 408 -20.78 -14.73 27.14
C GLN A 408 -19.71 -14.99 26.08
N THR A 409 -19.74 -14.27 24.96
CA THR A 409 -18.73 -14.33 23.89
C THR A 409 -17.37 -13.94 24.46
N TYR A 410 -17.27 -12.80 25.15
CA TYR A 410 -16.06 -12.35 25.82
C TYR A 410 -15.51 -13.41 26.79
N ARG A 411 -16.38 -14.06 27.57
CA ARG A 411 -15.97 -15.08 28.54
C ARG A 411 -15.43 -16.35 27.88
N THR A 412 -16.01 -16.79 26.76
CA THR A 412 -15.87 -18.19 26.31
C THR A 412 -15.39 -18.39 24.88
N ASP A 413 -15.43 -17.38 24.00
CA ASP A 413 -14.99 -17.56 22.62
C ASP A 413 -13.47 -17.88 22.59
N PRO A 414 -13.05 -18.91 21.83
CA PRO A 414 -11.66 -19.35 21.85
C PRO A 414 -10.71 -18.35 21.18
N ASP A 415 -11.22 -17.44 20.37
CA ASP A 415 -10.42 -16.56 19.55
C ASP A 415 -10.01 -15.26 20.28
N PRO A 416 -8.72 -14.91 20.35
CA PRO A 416 -8.26 -13.68 21.02
C PRO A 416 -8.76 -12.40 20.34
N GLY A 417 -8.90 -12.41 19.02
CA GLY A 417 -9.42 -11.28 18.26
C GLY A 417 -10.88 -11.00 18.58
N ILE A 418 -11.71 -12.05 18.68
CA ILE A 418 -13.12 -11.94 19.09
C ILE A 418 -13.22 -11.49 20.55
N HIS A 419 -12.43 -12.07 21.45
CA HIS A 419 -12.37 -11.67 22.85
C HIS A 419 -12.09 -10.17 22.98
N SER A 420 -11.03 -9.66 22.35
CA SER A 420 -10.65 -8.24 22.40
C SER A 420 -11.62 -7.32 21.63
N ALA A 421 -12.20 -7.76 20.52
CA ALA A 421 -13.22 -6.95 19.82
C ALA A 421 -14.50 -6.81 20.66
N ALA A 422 -14.91 -7.86 21.37
CA ALA A 422 -16.02 -7.82 22.31
C ALA A 422 -15.70 -6.95 23.54
N ASP A 423 -14.48 -7.04 24.07
CA ASP A 423 -13.96 -6.18 25.13
C ASP A 423 -14.13 -4.69 24.77
N TRP A 424 -13.57 -4.31 23.61
CA TRP A 424 -13.64 -2.94 23.10
C TRP A 424 -15.09 -2.45 22.95
N LEU A 425 -15.97 -3.28 22.36
CA LEU A 425 -17.39 -2.96 22.22
C LEU A 425 -18.09 -2.77 23.57
N LEU A 426 -17.90 -3.70 24.51
CA LEU A 426 -18.53 -3.68 25.83
C LEU A 426 -18.06 -2.50 26.69
N ARG A 427 -16.78 -2.11 26.59
CA ARG A 427 -16.26 -0.90 27.26
C ARG A 427 -16.92 0.38 26.74
N ARG A 428 -17.19 0.46 25.43
CA ARG A 428 -17.97 1.57 24.85
C ARG A 428 -19.41 1.61 25.35
N TRP A 429 -19.93 0.51 25.89
CA TRP A 429 -21.24 0.44 26.54
C TRP A 429 -21.15 0.54 28.08
N HIS A 430 -20.00 0.98 28.60
CA HIS A 430 -19.75 1.16 30.02
C HIS A 430 -19.89 -0.13 30.84
N ARG A 431 -19.44 -1.28 30.28
CA ARG A 431 -19.44 -2.59 30.97
C ARG A 431 -18.07 -3.01 31.51
N GLY A 432 -17.17 -2.06 31.74
CA GLY A 432 -15.81 -2.36 32.19
C GLY A 432 -15.75 -3.10 33.54
N GLN A 433 -16.69 -2.84 34.45
CA GLN A 433 -16.70 -3.50 35.76
C GLN A 433 -17.11 -4.97 35.68
N GLU A 434 -18.05 -5.29 34.80
CA GLU A 434 -18.47 -6.66 34.50
C GLU A 434 -17.33 -7.44 33.85
N LEU A 435 -16.58 -6.82 32.92
CA LEU A 435 -15.39 -7.43 32.31
C LEU A 435 -14.34 -7.78 33.37
N LEU A 436 -14.00 -6.85 34.27
CA LEU A 436 -13.07 -7.10 35.37
C LEU A 436 -13.52 -8.27 36.29
N THR A 437 -14.83 -8.40 36.50
CA THR A 437 -15.40 -9.50 37.29
C THR A 437 -15.26 -10.84 36.55
N ILE A 438 -15.43 -10.83 35.23
CA ILE A 438 -15.20 -12.01 34.39
C ILE A 438 -13.73 -12.41 34.42
N ASP A 439 -12.81 -11.47 34.19
CA ASP A 439 -11.37 -11.71 34.17
C ASP A 439 -10.86 -12.33 35.48
N ALA A 440 -11.32 -11.80 36.62
CA ALA A 440 -11.00 -12.35 37.94
C ALA A 440 -11.41 -13.82 38.10
N GLY A 441 -12.49 -14.25 37.44
CA GLY A 441 -12.95 -15.63 37.40
C GLY A 441 -12.23 -16.51 36.36
N LEU A 442 -11.41 -15.92 35.48
CA LEU A 442 -10.69 -16.61 34.39
C LEU A 442 -9.19 -16.80 34.68
N HIS A 443 -8.70 -16.34 35.84
CA HIS A 443 -7.29 -16.46 36.22
C HIS A 443 -6.79 -17.90 36.14
N THR A 444 -5.69 -18.10 35.42
CA THR A 444 -4.98 -19.38 35.28
C THR A 444 -3.47 -19.13 35.14
N ARG A 445 -2.65 -20.06 35.60
CA ARG A 445 -1.18 -19.98 35.48
C ARG A 445 -0.65 -20.51 34.15
N GLU A 446 -1.43 -21.37 33.51
CA GLU A 446 -1.08 -22.02 32.26
C GLU A 446 -2.05 -21.64 31.14
N PRO A 447 -1.56 -21.54 29.88
CA PRO A 447 -2.40 -21.34 28.72
C PRO A 447 -3.47 -22.44 28.61
N SER A 448 -4.68 -22.04 28.22
CA SER A 448 -5.75 -23.00 27.93
C SER A 448 -5.41 -23.84 26.69
N ALA A 449 -5.84 -25.10 26.67
CA ALA A 449 -5.84 -25.90 25.45
C ALA A 449 -7.00 -25.50 24.51
N ASP A 450 -8.12 -25.03 25.09
CA ASP A 450 -9.37 -24.77 24.38
C ASP A 450 -9.48 -23.34 23.84
N ARG A 451 -8.58 -22.43 24.25
CA ARG A 451 -8.61 -21.02 23.86
C ARG A 451 -7.21 -20.57 23.48
N ASP A 452 -7.13 -19.69 22.50
CA ASP A 452 -5.90 -19.03 22.07
C ASP A 452 -5.66 -17.72 22.83
N TRP A 453 -6.11 -17.70 24.09
CA TRP A 453 -5.84 -16.66 25.08
C TRP A 453 -6.12 -17.16 26.49
N TYR A 454 -5.56 -16.46 27.48
CA TYR A 454 -5.86 -16.68 28.90
C TYR A 454 -5.59 -15.43 29.73
N VAL A 455 -6.12 -15.39 30.95
CA VAL A 455 -5.83 -14.35 31.94
C VAL A 455 -4.90 -14.94 32.99
N ASN A 456 -3.73 -14.35 33.20
CA ASN A 456 -2.78 -14.85 34.19
C ASN A 456 -3.23 -14.56 35.64
N GLY A 457 -2.53 -15.11 36.63
CA GLY A 457 -2.86 -14.89 38.04
C GLY A 457 -2.73 -13.43 38.51
N GLN A 458 -2.10 -12.56 37.71
CA GLN A 458 -1.99 -11.11 37.95
C GLN A 458 -3.04 -10.26 37.22
N GLY A 459 -3.96 -10.90 36.48
CA GLY A 459 -5.04 -10.22 35.75
C GLY A 459 -4.66 -9.73 34.35
N GLN A 460 -3.49 -10.10 33.82
CA GLN A 460 -3.10 -9.75 32.45
C GLN A 460 -3.65 -10.79 31.48
N THR A 461 -4.30 -10.32 30.42
CA THR A 461 -4.71 -11.17 29.30
C THR A 461 -3.54 -11.36 28.34
N LEU A 462 -3.25 -12.59 27.96
CA LEU A 462 -2.28 -12.93 26.92
C LEU A 462 -2.97 -13.65 25.76
N ALA A 463 -2.68 -13.22 24.54
CA ALA A 463 -3.02 -13.95 23.31
C ALA A 463 -1.97 -15.03 23.07
N VAL A 464 -2.39 -16.24 22.72
CA VAL A 464 -1.53 -17.40 22.43
C VAL A 464 -1.41 -17.56 20.92
N ILE A 465 -0.21 -17.41 20.42
CA ILE A 465 0.15 -17.62 19.02
C ILE A 465 0.73 -19.03 18.90
N ARG A 466 -0.02 -19.93 18.27
CA ARG A 466 0.40 -21.31 18.03
C ARG A 466 1.08 -21.45 16.68
N ASP A 467 2.23 -22.11 16.69
CA ASP A 467 2.99 -22.53 15.50
C ASP A 467 2.97 -21.48 14.36
N PRO A 468 3.46 -20.26 14.64
CA PRO A 468 3.38 -19.16 13.69
C PRO A 468 4.06 -19.54 12.36
N PRO A 469 3.39 -19.33 11.21
CA PRO A 469 3.99 -19.61 9.91
C PRO A 469 5.15 -18.66 9.63
N VAL A 470 5.95 -19.02 8.62
CA VAL A 470 6.94 -18.10 8.06
C VAL A 470 6.25 -16.83 7.57
N PHE A 471 6.75 -15.68 7.99
CA PHE A 471 6.22 -14.37 7.59
C PHE A 471 7.31 -13.44 7.07
N THR A 472 6.90 -12.40 6.36
CA THR A 472 7.82 -11.34 5.91
C THR A 472 7.93 -10.27 6.99
N MET A 473 9.11 -10.16 7.58
CA MET A 473 9.49 -9.12 8.54
C MET A 473 10.22 -7.99 7.80
N GLY A 474 10.00 -6.73 8.19
CA GLY A 474 10.50 -5.53 7.50
C GLY A 474 9.48 -4.94 6.50
N SER A 475 9.84 -3.84 5.85
CA SER A 475 8.92 -3.09 4.98
C SER A 475 9.15 -3.35 3.50
N ALA A 476 8.11 -3.21 2.68
CA ALA A 476 8.25 -3.27 1.22
C ALA A 476 9.11 -2.12 0.69
N LEU A 477 9.82 -2.29 -0.43
CA LEU A 477 10.72 -1.25 -0.98
C LEU A 477 10.00 0.06 -1.32
N GLN A 478 8.69 -0.02 -1.58
CA GLN A 478 7.84 1.11 -1.94
C GLN A 478 7.00 1.63 -0.75
N GLU A 479 7.19 1.08 0.45
CA GLU A 479 6.51 1.57 1.65
C GLU A 479 7.00 2.99 1.97
N VAL A 480 6.05 3.93 2.14
CA VAL A 480 6.36 5.31 2.47
C VAL A 480 6.95 5.37 3.89
N ASP A 481 7.91 6.27 4.10
CA ASP A 481 8.60 6.50 5.38
C ASP A 481 9.42 5.32 5.94
N ARG A 482 9.75 4.32 5.11
CA ARG A 482 10.62 3.20 5.51
C ARG A 482 12.04 3.64 5.83
N ASP A 483 12.66 2.95 6.79
CA ASP A 483 14.12 2.94 6.92
C ASP A 483 14.75 1.93 5.94
N TRP A 484 15.58 2.42 5.02
CA TRP A 484 16.22 1.62 3.97
C TRP A 484 17.31 0.67 4.49
N GLN A 485 17.94 0.99 5.61
CA GLN A 485 19.01 0.19 6.19
C GLN A 485 18.47 -0.86 7.16
N ALA A 486 17.42 -0.49 7.88
CA ALA A 486 17.00 -1.22 9.06
C ALA A 486 15.77 -2.11 8.80
N GLU A 487 14.87 -1.70 7.91
CA GLU A 487 13.62 -2.39 7.60
C GLU A 487 13.71 -3.25 6.33
N ILE A 488 14.84 -3.93 6.14
CA ILE A 488 15.03 -4.80 4.96
C ILE A 488 14.07 -6.01 5.06
N PRO A 489 13.18 -6.21 4.07
CA PRO A 489 12.20 -7.28 4.09
C PRO A 489 12.90 -8.65 3.99
N ARG A 490 12.52 -9.58 4.86
CA ARG A 490 13.11 -10.93 4.96
C ARG A 490 12.09 -11.95 5.46
N ALA A 491 12.26 -13.22 5.05
CA ALA A 491 11.44 -14.32 5.56
C ALA A 491 11.93 -14.75 6.95
N VAL A 492 11.03 -14.84 7.92
CA VAL A 492 11.33 -15.20 9.32
C VAL A 492 10.42 -16.31 9.80
N HIS A 493 11.01 -17.31 10.45
CA HIS A 493 10.32 -18.40 11.14
C HIS A 493 10.54 -18.26 12.65
N ILE A 494 9.45 -18.34 13.42
CA ILE A 494 9.48 -18.35 14.89
C ILE A 494 9.21 -19.80 15.32
N PRO A 495 10.21 -20.57 15.77
CA PRO A 495 10.12 -22.04 15.91
C PRO A 495 9.37 -22.49 17.19
N ARG A 496 8.55 -21.61 17.77
CA ARG A 496 7.89 -21.83 19.05
C ARG A 496 6.51 -21.20 19.06
N SER A 497 5.59 -21.85 19.78
CA SER A 497 4.35 -21.23 20.22
C SER A 497 4.64 -20.28 21.38
N PHE A 498 3.99 -19.11 21.42
CA PHE A 498 4.23 -18.13 22.47
C PHE A 498 2.95 -17.38 22.82
N ALA A 499 2.86 -16.93 24.07
CA ALA A 499 1.84 -16.02 24.54
C ALA A 499 2.42 -14.60 24.62
N ILE A 500 1.63 -13.60 24.24
CA ILE A 500 2.00 -12.18 24.30
C ILE A 500 0.86 -11.38 24.93
N GLY A 501 1.20 -10.43 25.81
CA GLY A 501 0.22 -9.58 26.48
C GLY A 501 -0.66 -8.85 25.46
N THR A 502 -1.98 -8.87 25.63
CA THR A 502 -2.89 -8.15 24.71
C THR A 502 -2.80 -6.64 24.91
N ARG A 503 -2.26 -6.17 26.04
CA ARG A 503 -2.05 -4.77 26.39
C ARG A 503 -0.62 -4.53 26.85
N LEU A 504 -0.22 -3.26 26.79
CA LEU A 504 0.99 -2.77 27.45
C LEU A 504 0.90 -2.98 28.97
N VAL A 505 2.04 -3.19 29.62
CA VAL A 505 2.10 -3.27 31.08
C VAL A 505 1.77 -1.90 31.68
N THR A 506 0.90 -1.86 32.66
CA THR A 506 0.41 -0.61 33.25
C THR A 506 1.27 -0.12 34.41
N VAL A 507 1.12 1.16 34.75
CA VAL A 507 1.71 1.74 35.97
C VAL A 507 1.32 0.93 37.21
N ALA A 508 0.03 0.61 37.39
CA ALA A 508 -0.46 -0.13 38.54
C ALA A 508 0.17 -1.53 38.67
N GLU A 509 0.48 -2.17 37.55
CA GLU A 509 1.13 -3.48 37.52
C GLU A 509 2.61 -3.40 37.95
N VAL A 510 3.36 -2.41 37.45
CA VAL A 510 4.76 -2.22 37.85
C VAL A 510 4.88 -1.74 39.29
N GLU A 511 4.01 -0.86 39.75
CA GLU A 511 3.97 -0.41 41.16
C GLU A 511 3.78 -1.59 42.11
N ARG A 512 2.88 -2.53 41.76
CA ARG A 512 2.68 -3.76 42.52
C ARG A 512 3.96 -4.61 42.57
N ALA A 513 4.65 -4.74 41.45
CA ALA A 513 5.88 -5.51 41.35
C ALA A 513 7.02 -4.89 42.17
N LEU A 514 7.26 -3.60 42.03
CA LEU A 514 8.33 -2.89 42.73
C LEU A 514 8.10 -2.82 44.23
N LYS A 515 6.84 -2.63 44.66
CA LYS A 515 6.47 -2.67 46.09
C LYS A 515 6.82 -4.01 46.73
N ALA A 516 6.72 -5.13 46.01
CA ALA A 516 7.09 -6.45 46.53
C ALA A 516 8.59 -6.57 46.88
N TYR A 517 9.43 -5.70 46.30
CA TYR A 517 10.87 -5.61 46.59
C TYR A 517 11.24 -4.44 47.51
N GLY A 518 10.26 -3.70 48.03
CA GLY A 518 10.51 -2.48 48.82
C GLY A 518 11.08 -1.33 47.99
N ILE A 519 10.81 -1.31 46.68
CA ILE A 519 11.24 -0.25 45.76
C ILE A 519 10.06 0.68 45.47
N GLU A 520 10.24 1.98 45.69
CA GLU A 520 9.26 2.98 45.25
C GLU A 520 9.39 3.21 43.74
N THR A 521 8.25 3.28 43.05
CA THR A 521 8.23 3.54 41.61
C THR A 521 8.34 5.04 41.39
N VAL A 522 9.33 5.47 40.62
CA VAL A 522 9.51 6.88 40.26
C VAL A 522 9.34 7.01 38.75
N TYR A 523 8.27 7.68 38.33
CA TYR A 523 7.99 8.03 36.94
C TYR A 523 7.36 9.42 36.88
N ASP A 524 7.29 10.01 35.68
CA ASP A 524 6.71 11.33 35.49
C ASP A 524 5.19 11.22 35.27
N PHE A 525 4.42 11.44 36.33
CA PHE A 525 2.95 11.39 36.30
C PHE A 525 2.33 12.41 35.32
N LYS A 526 3.07 13.46 34.91
CA LYS A 526 2.57 14.40 33.90
C LYS A 526 2.31 13.70 32.57
N TYR A 527 3.20 12.78 32.17
CA TYR A 527 3.16 12.10 30.88
C TYR A 527 2.44 10.75 30.96
N SER A 528 2.23 10.19 32.17
CA SER A 528 1.38 9.02 32.38
C SER A 528 0.48 9.19 33.62
N PRO A 529 -0.57 10.02 33.53
CA PRO A 529 -1.36 10.42 34.71
C PRO A 529 -2.34 9.36 35.23
N ASP A 530 -2.66 8.34 34.42
CA ASP A 530 -3.59 7.28 34.80
C ASP A 530 -2.81 6.00 35.15
N VAL A 531 -3.14 5.38 36.28
CA VAL A 531 -2.51 4.13 36.72
C VAL A 531 -2.85 2.94 35.82
N GLN A 532 -3.91 3.05 35.02
CA GLN A 532 -4.28 2.12 33.94
C GLN A 532 -3.61 2.47 32.60
N GLY A 533 -2.88 3.59 32.53
CA GLY A 533 -1.97 3.89 31.43
C GLY A 533 -0.73 3.00 31.44
N PRO A 534 -0.01 2.89 30.31
CA PRO A 534 1.24 2.15 30.25
C PRO A 534 2.28 2.80 31.16
N ILE A 535 3.10 1.98 31.81
CA ILE A 535 4.27 2.48 32.51
C ILE A 535 5.25 3.13 31.51
N ILE A 536 5.89 4.23 31.94
CA ILE A 536 6.89 4.96 31.16
C ILE A 536 8.23 5.02 31.90
N THR A 537 9.27 5.51 31.22
CA THR A 537 10.62 5.66 31.80
C THR A 537 11.20 4.30 32.23
N VAL A 538 10.75 3.23 31.57
CA VAL A 538 11.24 1.88 31.80
C VAL A 538 12.49 1.67 30.96
N ASN A 539 13.61 1.36 31.61
CA ASN A 539 14.77 0.81 30.90
C ASN A 539 14.66 -0.70 30.76
N TRP A 540 15.48 -1.30 29.89
CA TRP A 540 15.38 -2.73 29.57
C TRP A 540 15.57 -3.62 30.80
N PHE A 541 16.48 -3.26 31.72
CA PHE A 541 16.70 -4.03 32.95
C PHE A 541 15.50 -4.01 33.89
N LEU A 542 14.82 -2.88 34.05
CA LEU A 542 13.58 -2.80 34.81
C LEU A 542 12.48 -3.67 34.17
N ALA A 543 12.41 -3.67 32.84
CA ALA A 543 11.47 -4.51 32.11
C ALA A 543 11.74 -6.01 32.32
N ALA A 544 13.01 -6.42 32.29
CA ALA A 544 13.42 -7.79 32.62
C ALA A 544 13.13 -8.17 34.08
N ARG A 545 13.33 -7.25 35.04
CA ARG A 545 12.96 -7.46 36.46
C ARG A 545 11.46 -7.66 36.64
N TYR A 546 10.64 -6.90 35.92
CA TYR A 546 9.19 -7.07 35.93
C TYR A 546 8.79 -8.46 35.42
N CYS A 547 9.35 -8.90 34.29
CA CYS A 547 9.11 -10.24 33.75
C CYS A 547 9.55 -11.36 34.70
N ARG A 548 10.71 -11.19 35.35
CA ARG A 548 11.20 -12.12 36.37
C ARG A 548 10.23 -12.20 37.55
N TRP A 549 9.81 -11.07 38.10
CA TRP A 549 8.84 -11.00 39.19
C TRP A 549 7.51 -11.66 38.81
N LEU A 550 7.01 -11.39 37.61
CA LEU A 550 5.76 -11.98 37.12
C LEU A 550 5.86 -13.51 37.06
N SER A 551 7.00 -14.03 36.61
CA SER A 551 7.27 -15.48 36.60
C SER A 551 7.25 -16.08 38.01
N GLU A 552 7.78 -15.37 39.00
CA GLU A 552 7.75 -15.81 40.40
C GLU A 552 6.32 -15.81 40.97
N GLN A 553 5.51 -14.79 40.66
CA GLN A 553 4.11 -14.74 41.09
C GLN A 553 3.26 -15.85 40.47
N GLU A 554 3.55 -16.21 39.22
CA GLU A 554 2.88 -17.31 38.53
C GLU A 554 3.44 -18.69 38.93
N GLY A 555 4.45 -18.74 39.80
CA GLY A 555 5.03 -19.99 40.33
C GLY A 555 5.80 -20.79 39.29
N ILE A 556 6.41 -20.12 38.31
CA ILE A 556 7.25 -20.77 37.30
C ILE A 556 8.50 -21.38 37.98
N PRO A 557 8.86 -22.65 37.69
CA PRO A 557 10.07 -23.27 38.24
C PRO A 557 11.36 -22.54 37.84
N GLU A 558 12.38 -22.55 38.71
CA GLU A 558 13.63 -21.81 38.50
C GLU A 558 14.37 -22.22 37.21
N ASP A 559 14.32 -23.50 36.84
CA ASP A 559 14.90 -24.02 35.59
C ASP A 559 14.15 -23.55 34.33
N GLN A 560 12.91 -23.09 34.50
CA GLN A 560 12.05 -22.52 33.45
C GLN A 560 12.06 -20.99 33.44
N MET A 561 12.88 -20.33 34.27
CA MET A 561 12.97 -18.86 34.29
C MET A 561 13.79 -18.34 33.12
N CYS A 562 13.32 -17.28 32.45
CA CYS A 562 14.00 -16.62 31.33
C CYS A 562 15.07 -15.60 31.77
N TYR A 563 14.98 -15.12 33.01
CA TYR A 563 15.91 -14.16 33.59
C TYR A 563 16.44 -14.67 34.94
N PRO A 564 17.66 -14.28 35.33
CA PRO A 564 18.21 -14.62 36.64
C PRO A 564 17.43 -13.91 37.77
N PRO A 565 17.68 -14.24 39.04
CA PRO A 565 17.08 -13.54 40.17
C PRO A 565 17.23 -12.01 40.08
N VAL A 566 16.21 -11.26 40.51
CA VAL A 566 16.09 -9.81 40.31
C VAL A 566 17.33 -9.00 40.68
N PHE A 567 18.02 -9.35 41.78
CA PHE A 567 19.23 -8.66 42.24
C PHE A 567 20.45 -8.84 41.31
N GLN A 568 20.40 -9.80 40.38
CA GLN A 568 21.43 -10.06 39.38
C GLN A 568 21.13 -9.37 38.04
N ILE A 569 19.92 -8.85 37.84
CA ILE A 569 19.51 -8.18 36.59
C ILE A 569 20.11 -6.76 36.57
N ARG A 570 21.30 -6.64 35.98
CA ARG A 570 22.12 -5.41 35.82
C ARG A 570 23.17 -5.65 34.72
N ASP A 571 24.03 -4.66 34.44
CA ASP A 571 25.14 -4.84 33.49
C ASP A 571 25.94 -6.12 33.79
N GLY A 572 26.23 -6.87 32.73
CA GLY A 572 26.96 -8.14 32.80
C GLY A 572 26.12 -9.33 33.24
N MET A 573 24.80 -9.19 33.41
CA MET A 573 23.92 -10.33 33.67
C MET A 573 24.01 -11.36 32.54
N LYS A 574 23.80 -12.63 32.90
CA LYS A 574 23.75 -13.73 31.94
C LYS A 574 22.32 -14.22 31.80
N LEU A 575 21.85 -14.29 30.56
CA LEU A 575 20.65 -15.02 30.24
C LEU A 575 20.93 -16.52 30.39
N PRO A 576 19.97 -17.32 30.89
CA PRO A 576 20.04 -18.77 30.77
C PRO A 576 20.15 -19.17 29.30
N ALA A 577 20.73 -20.35 29.03
CA ALA A 577 21.02 -20.79 27.67
C ALA A 577 19.77 -20.77 26.77
N ASN A 578 18.95 -21.78 26.77
CA ASN A 578 17.72 -21.89 25.99
C ASN A 578 16.55 -20.95 26.40
N TYR A 579 16.77 -19.68 26.72
CA TYR A 579 15.75 -18.85 27.36
C TYR A 579 14.48 -18.64 26.51
N LEU A 580 14.55 -18.77 25.18
CA LEU A 580 13.36 -18.73 24.32
C LEU A 580 12.57 -20.05 24.31
N GLU A 581 13.11 -21.14 24.84
CA GLU A 581 12.41 -22.42 25.00
C GLU A 581 11.75 -22.57 26.38
N ARG A 582 12.10 -21.67 27.32
CA ARG A 582 11.63 -21.69 28.69
C ARG A 582 10.26 -21.04 28.85
N THR A 583 9.48 -21.52 29.83
CA THR A 583 8.11 -21.06 30.03
C THR A 583 7.97 -19.78 30.85
N GLY A 584 9.06 -19.21 31.37
CA GLY A 584 9.05 -17.95 32.11
C GLY A 584 8.67 -16.74 31.26
N TYR A 585 8.17 -15.69 31.91
CA TYR A 585 7.91 -14.41 31.25
C TYR A 585 9.22 -13.72 30.87
N ARG A 586 9.17 -13.08 29.71
CA ARG A 586 10.27 -12.33 29.09
C ARG A 586 9.72 -11.18 28.24
N LEU A 587 10.60 -10.34 27.73
CA LEU A 587 10.26 -9.45 26.62
C LEU A 587 10.01 -10.26 25.34
N PRO A 588 9.12 -9.81 24.45
CA PRO A 588 8.96 -10.41 23.13
C PRO A 588 10.27 -10.28 22.34
N THR A 589 10.53 -11.23 21.44
CA THR A 589 11.55 -10.98 20.42
C THR A 589 11.07 -9.95 19.41
N ASP A 590 12.00 -9.37 18.69
CA ASP A 590 11.73 -8.44 17.59
C ASP A 590 10.79 -9.07 16.54
N ALA A 591 11.00 -10.35 16.25
CA ALA A 591 10.16 -11.11 15.32
C ALA A 591 8.78 -11.44 15.90
N GLU A 592 8.70 -11.89 17.16
CA GLU A 592 7.42 -12.14 17.84
C GLU A 592 6.56 -10.89 17.91
N TRP A 593 7.17 -9.73 18.21
CA TRP A 593 6.48 -8.45 18.24
C TRP A 593 5.95 -8.07 16.87
N GLU A 594 6.78 -8.10 15.82
CA GLU A 594 6.33 -7.70 14.48
C GLU A 594 5.28 -8.64 13.91
N TYR A 595 5.42 -9.96 14.13
CA TYR A 595 4.41 -10.94 13.76
C TYR A 595 3.06 -10.63 14.43
N ALA A 596 3.09 -10.44 15.75
CA ALA A 596 1.90 -10.15 16.53
C ALA A 596 1.30 -8.79 16.15
N CYS A 597 2.13 -7.80 15.84
CA CYS A 597 1.72 -6.50 15.32
C CYS A 597 1.00 -6.65 14.00
N ARG A 598 1.62 -7.30 13.00
CA ARG A 598 1.04 -7.45 11.65
C ARG A 598 -0.29 -8.19 11.65
N ALA A 599 -0.43 -9.23 12.48
CA ALA A 599 -1.65 -10.04 12.55
C ALA A 599 -2.13 -10.51 11.15
N GLY A 600 -1.19 -10.86 10.26
CA GLY A 600 -1.46 -11.28 8.88
C GLY A 600 -1.46 -10.16 7.83
N ALA A 601 -1.42 -8.88 8.23
CA ALA A 601 -1.41 -7.75 7.31
C ALA A 601 -0.04 -7.57 6.60
N VAL A 602 -0.10 -7.30 5.29
CA VAL A 602 1.07 -6.95 4.44
C VAL A 602 1.17 -5.45 4.14
N THR A 603 0.30 -4.66 4.74
CA THR A 603 0.33 -3.18 4.71
C THR A 603 1.25 -2.62 5.80
N SER A 604 1.51 -1.31 5.76
CA SER A 604 2.37 -0.63 6.75
C SER A 604 1.79 -0.68 8.17
N ARG A 605 0.47 -0.80 8.30
CA ARG A 605 -0.26 -0.98 9.57
C ARG A 605 -1.32 -2.06 9.44
N THR A 606 -1.83 -2.54 10.57
CA THR A 606 -2.80 -3.66 10.66
C THR A 606 -4.14 -3.40 9.98
N TYR A 607 -4.49 -2.13 9.81
CA TYR A 607 -5.76 -1.71 9.25
C TYR A 607 -5.62 -1.21 7.80
N GLY A 608 -4.40 -1.10 7.26
CA GLY A 608 -4.13 -0.48 5.96
C GLY A 608 -3.07 0.60 6.07
N ASP A 609 -3.04 1.52 5.10
CA ASP A 609 -2.03 2.58 5.06
C ASP A 609 -2.64 4.00 5.30
N ALA A 610 -3.97 4.12 5.29
CA ALA A 610 -4.70 5.38 5.43
C ALA A 610 -4.46 6.08 6.78
N GLU A 611 -3.66 7.15 6.77
CA GLU A 611 -3.38 7.95 7.97
C GLU A 611 -4.65 8.55 8.60
N GLU A 612 -5.68 8.85 7.81
CA GLU A 612 -6.97 9.37 8.31
C GLU A 612 -7.69 8.41 9.28
N LEU A 613 -7.31 7.13 9.28
CA LEU A 613 -7.85 6.14 10.22
C LEU A 613 -6.96 5.94 11.45
N LEU A 614 -5.73 6.46 11.47
CA LEU A 614 -4.72 6.19 12.50
C LEU A 614 -5.20 6.47 13.92
N GLY A 615 -5.94 7.56 14.12
CA GLY A 615 -6.48 7.93 15.43
C GLY A 615 -7.46 6.91 16.04
N ASN A 616 -7.91 5.91 15.27
CA ASN A 616 -8.74 4.80 15.76
C ASN A 616 -7.96 3.61 16.31
N TYR A 617 -6.65 3.58 16.05
CA TYR A 617 -5.77 2.43 16.32
C TYR A 617 -4.51 2.80 17.10
N ALA A 618 -4.16 4.09 17.16
CA ALA A 618 -2.94 4.55 17.81
C ALA A 618 -3.12 5.82 18.63
N TRP A 619 -2.40 5.89 19.74
CA TRP A 619 -2.10 7.13 20.45
C TRP A 619 -0.76 7.68 19.95
N TYR A 620 -0.80 8.80 19.25
CA TYR A 620 0.36 9.40 18.57
C TYR A 620 0.27 10.94 18.66
N THR A 621 1.23 11.68 18.09
CA THR A 621 1.26 13.16 18.19
C THR A 621 -0.09 13.81 17.85
N GLY A 622 -0.82 13.26 16.87
CA GLY A 622 -2.07 13.82 16.38
C GLY A 622 -3.28 13.71 17.32
N ASN A 623 -3.27 12.83 18.32
CA ASN A 623 -4.42 12.63 19.22
C ASN A 623 -4.06 12.38 20.70
N ALA A 624 -2.79 12.15 21.04
CA ALA A 624 -2.42 11.75 22.39
C ALA A 624 -2.26 12.92 23.36
N HIS A 625 -2.16 14.16 22.86
CA HIS A 625 -1.98 15.36 23.68
C HIS A 625 -0.73 15.28 24.58
N GLU A 626 0.39 14.83 24.00
CA GLU A 626 1.71 14.74 24.66
C GLU A 626 1.70 13.90 25.95
N ARG A 627 0.87 12.85 26.03
CA ARG A 627 0.84 11.92 27.17
C ARG A 627 0.34 10.53 26.76
N THR A 628 0.54 9.56 27.64
CA THR A 628 -0.05 8.23 27.51
C THR A 628 -1.55 8.25 27.84
N TRP A 629 -2.24 7.22 27.36
CA TRP A 629 -3.65 6.96 27.63
C TRP A 629 -3.84 5.56 28.22
N PRO A 630 -4.93 5.34 28.99
CA PRO A 630 -5.27 4.02 29.48
C PRO A 630 -5.24 2.97 28.37
N VAL A 631 -4.69 1.80 28.70
CA VAL A 631 -4.50 0.73 27.71
C VAL A 631 -5.84 0.17 27.24
N GLY A 632 -5.93 -0.20 25.96
CA GLY A 632 -7.10 -0.87 25.37
C GLY A 632 -8.30 0.03 25.08
N LEU A 633 -8.11 1.34 24.91
CA LEU A 633 -9.18 2.28 24.54
C LEU A 633 -9.45 2.33 23.03
N LEU A 634 -8.43 2.08 22.20
CA LEU A 634 -8.54 2.07 20.74
C LEU A 634 -8.78 0.64 20.21
N LYS A 635 -8.98 0.48 18.90
CA LYS A 635 -9.33 -0.82 18.32
C LYS A 635 -8.15 -1.81 18.41
N PRO A 636 -8.38 -3.07 18.78
CA PRO A 636 -7.36 -4.11 18.72
C PRO A 636 -7.09 -4.55 17.28
N ASN A 637 -5.96 -5.22 17.05
CA ASN A 637 -5.71 -5.94 15.80
C ASN A 637 -6.41 -7.31 15.77
N ASP A 638 -6.27 -8.06 14.66
CA ASP A 638 -6.96 -9.34 14.47
C ASP A 638 -6.45 -10.48 15.38
N LEU A 639 -5.32 -10.29 16.07
CA LEU A 639 -4.82 -11.19 17.12
C LEU A 639 -5.22 -10.72 18.54
N GLY A 640 -6.02 -9.66 18.63
CA GLY A 640 -6.56 -9.14 19.88
C GLY A 640 -5.62 -8.22 20.65
N LEU A 641 -4.52 -7.74 20.04
CA LEU A 641 -3.59 -6.83 20.69
C LEU A 641 -4.06 -5.38 20.54
N PHE A 642 -4.09 -4.68 21.67
CA PHE A 642 -4.33 -3.25 21.78
C PHE A 642 -3.02 -2.48 21.86
N ASP A 643 -3.08 -1.20 21.44
CA ASP A 643 -1.99 -0.23 21.55
C ASP A 643 -0.68 -0.72 20.92
N ILE A 644 -0.77 -1.63 19.94
CA ILE A 644 0.41 -2.14 19.21
C ILE A 644 0.97 -1.10 18.23
N HIS A 645 0.22 -0.02 18.03
CA HIS A 645 0.59 1.19 17.30
C HIS A 645 0.52 2.36 18.28
N GLY A 646 1.67 2.95 18.64
CA GLY A 646 1.75 4.13 19.50
C GLY A 646 1.58 3.86 21.01
N ASN A 647 1.14 4.90 21.72
CA ASN A 647 1.16 5.02 23.18
C ASN A 647 2.59 5.06 23.73
N VAL A 648 3.34 3.95 23.73
CA VAL A 648 4.76 3.92 24.15
C VAL A 648 5.56 2.94 23.29
N TRP A 649 6.86 3.21 23.15
CA TRP A 649 7.78 2.25 22.56
C TRP A 649 7.91 1.03 23.47
N GLU A 650 7.92 -0.16 22.87
CA GLU A 650 7.98 -1.43 23.59
C GLU A 650 9.36 -2.06 23.48
N TRP A 651 10.05 -2.26 24.61
CA TRP A 651 11.32 -2.99 24.63
C TRP A 651 11.16 -4.43 24.12
N CYS A 652 12.04 -4.82 23.21
CA CYS A 652 12.21 -6.20 22.77
C CYS A 652 13.47 -6.83 23.40
N GLN A 653 13.53 -8.16 23.35
CA GLN A 653 14.66 -8.93 23.85
C GLN A 653 15.92 -8.76 22.98
N ASP A 654 15.75 -8.59 21.67
CA ASP A 654 16.78 -8.66 20.64
C ASP A 654 17.84 -7.55 20.72
N LEU A 655 19.08 -7.94 20.40
CA LEU A 655 20.06 -7.01 19.86
C LEU A 655 19.65 -6.60 18.44
N PRO A 656 19.95 -5.38 17.99
CA PRO A 656 19.76 -4.99 16.60
C PRO A 656 20.49 -5.97 15.68
N ARG A 657 19.76 -6.57 14.75
CA ARG A 657 20.33 -7.52 13.79
C ARG A 657 21.08 -6.74 12.72
N VAL A 658 22.38 -7.00 12.59
CA VAL A 658 23.17 -6.45 11.47
C VAL A 658 22.62 -7.04 10.17
N SER A 659 22.32 -6.17 9.20
CA SER A 659 21.72 -6.51 7.92
C SER A 659 22.58 -7.48 7.10
N ARG A 660 22.49 -8.79 7.36
CA ARG A 660 22.80 -9.76 6.32
C ARG A 660 21.58 -9.81 5.40
N ILE A 661 21.76 -9.38 4.16
CA ILE A 661 20.82 -9.65 3.09
C ILE A 661 20.72 -11.18 3.02
N THR A 662 19.60 -11.74 3.46
CA THR A 662 19.28 -13.15 3.24
C THR A 662 19.24 -13.38 1.73
N GLY A 663 19.95 -14.39 1.25
CA GLY A 663 19.89 -14.77 -0.16
C GLY A 663 18.46 -15.14 -0.57
N PRO A 664 18.13 -15.14 -1.87
CA PRO A 664 16.81 -15.56 -2.34
C PRO A 664 16.47 -16.97 -1.80
N GLY A 665 15.40 -17.09 -1.03
CA GLY A 665 14.92 -18.37 -0.47
C GLY A 665 15.46 -18.73 0.93
N GLU A 666 16.32 -17.92 1.55
CA GLU A 666 16.73 -18.15 2.94
C GLU A 666 15.65 -17.68 3.92
N VAL A 667 15.31 -18.57 4.88
CA VAL A 667 14.41 -18.26 5.99
C VAL A 667 15.25 -18.07 7.25
N MET A 668 15.10 -16.91 7.89
CA MET A 668 15.78 -16.61 9.15
C MET A 668 15.02 -17.23 10.32
N GLU A 669 15.71 -18.02 11.13
CA GLU A 669 15.16 -18.60 12.35
C GLU A 669 15.30 -17.63 13.52
N ASP A 670 14.20 -17.39 14.24
CA ASP A 670 14.21 -16.59 15.46
C ASP A 670 14.65 -17.42 16.67
N ARG A 671 15.97 -17.52 16.89
CA ARG A 671 16.59 -18.33 17.96
C ARG A 671 17.25 -17.45 19.02
N ASP A 672 17.75 -18.09 20.09
CA ASP A 672 18.50 -17.43 21.14
C ASP A 672 19.67 -16.63 20.56
N GLN A 673 20.01 -15.53 21.22
CA GLN A 673 21.15 -14.72 20.84
C GLN A 673 22.45 -15.46 21.13
N GLU A 674 23.44 -15.32 20.24
CA GLU A 674 24.78 -15.87 20.45
C GLU A 674 25.45 -15.28 21.72
N LEU A 675 25.20 -14.00 21.99
CA LEU A 675 25.73 -13.30 23.16
C LEU A 675 24.71 -13.32 24.29
N LEU A 676 24.84 -14.30 25.19
CA LEU A 676 23.98 -14.44 26.37
C LEU A 676 24.32 -13.46 27.51
N THR A 677 25.46 -12.76 27.43
CA THR A 677 25.81 -11.71 28.41
C THR A 677 25.22 -10.39 27.95
N VAL A 678 24.34 -9.81 28.75
CA VAL A 678 23.72 -8.51 28.47
C VAL A 678 24.63 -7.41 28.99
N ARG A 679 25.06 -6.51 28.10
CA ARG A 679 25.87 -5.33 28.45
C ARG A 679 25.11 -4.04 28.25
N GLU A 680 25.38 -3.04 29.09
CA GLU A 680 24.82 -1.69 28.95
C GLU A 680 25.25 -0.97 27.68
N THR A 681 26.35 -1.41 27.07
CA THR A 681 26.88 -0.88 25.81
C THR A 681 26.27 -1.51 24.56
N GLN A 682 25.38 -2.51 24.73
CA GLN A 682 24.74 -3.20 23.62
C GLN A 682 23.30 -2.72 23.46
N ASP A 683 23.04 -2.05 22.35
CA ASP A 683 21.69 -1.58 22.03
C ASP A 683 20.67 -2.72 22.00
N ARG A 684 19.41 -2.38 22.27
CA ARG A 684 18.25 -3.27 22.22
C ARG A 684 17.16 -2.64 21.36
N VAL A 685 16.39 -3.50 20.70
CA VAL A 685 15.32 -3.07 19.79
C VAL A 685 14.10 -2.59 20.59
N LEU A 686 13.43 -1.56 20.09
CA LEU A 686 12.10 -1.14 20.48
C LEU A 686 11.16 -1.07 19.27
N ARG A 687 9.87 -1.27 19.53
CA ARG A 687 8.82 -1.31 18.52
C ARG A 687 7.58 -0.51 18.88
N GLY A 688 6.72 -0.26 17.89
CA GLY A 688 5.36 0.29 18.07
C GLY A 688 5.21 1.79 17.89
N GLY A 689 6.26 2.57 18.13
CA GLY A 689 6.15 4.02 18.22
C GLY A 689 5.55 4.48 19.56
N ALA A 690 5.30 5.78 19.72
CA ALA A 690 4.81 6.33 21.00
C ALA A 690 3.89 7.55 20.80
N PHE A 691 3.32 8.04 21.90
CA PHE A 691 2.43 9.20 21.93
C PHE A 691 3.05 10.49 21.38
N ASP A 692 4.38 10.60 21.36
CA ASP A 692 5.13 11.76 20.88
C ASP A 692 5.63 11.61 19.44
N ARG A 693 5.18 10.58 18.73
CA ARG A 693 5.63 10.26 17.38
C ARG A 693 4.57 10.54 16.33
N ASP A 694 5.05 11.01 15.19
CA ASP A 694 4.23 11.23 14.00
C ASP A 694 3.90 9.90 13.30
N ALA A 695 2.90 9.93 12.42
CA ALA A 695 2.36 8.76 11.73
C ALA A 695 3.42 7.90 11.02
N ALA A 696 4.50 8.52 10.52
CA ALA A 696 5.63 7.86 9.87
C ALA A 696 6.32 6.78 10.75
N HIS A 697 6.29 6.96 12.07
CA HIS A 697 6.92 6.05 13.05
C HIS A 697 5.93 5.06 13.67
N ILE A 698 4.65 5.13 13.27
CA ILE A 698 3.58 4.27 13.78
C ILE A 698 3.27 3.20 12.71
N ARG A 699 4.29 2.43 12.32
CA ARG A 699 4.22 1.36 11.31
C ARG A 699 4.66 0.03 11.94
N CYS A 700 4.17 -1.09 11.41
CA CYS A 700 4.53 -2.44 11.89
C CYS A 700 6.04 -2.69 11.85
N ALA A 701 6.72 -2.24 10.78
CA ALA A 701 8.15 -2.45 10.57
C ALA A 701 9.03 -1.41 11.28
N CYS A 702 8.46 -0.29 11.74
CA CYS A 702 9.25 0.78 12.33
C CYS A 702 9.90 0.26 13.63
N HIS A 703 11.19 0.52 13.76
CA HIS A 703 11.94 0.18 14.96
C HIS A 703 12.76 1.35 15.46
N LEU A 704 13.20 1.25 16.72
CA LEU A 704 14.16 2.13 17.34
C LEU A 704 15.19 1.27 18.07
N VAL A 705 16.41 1.76 18.24
CA VAL A 705 17.44 1.07 19.00
C VAL A 705 17.99 2.02 20.06
N LEU A 706 18.08 1.55 21.30
CA LEU A 706 18.60 2.33 22.43
C LEU A 706 19.40 1.43 23.37
N ARG A 707 20.24 2.04 24.22
CA ARG A 707 20.98 1.31 25.24
C ARG A 707 20.01 0.81 26.33
N PRO A 708 20.23 -0.37 26.91
CA PRO A 708 19.33 -0.97 27.89
C PRO A 708 19.25 -0.20 29.22
N THR A 709 20.14 0.79 29.43
CA THR A 709 20.11 1.73 30.56
C THR A 709 19.31 2.99 30.26
N ASP A 710 19.01 3.28 29.00
CA ASP A 710 18.33 4.51 28.61
C ASP A 710 16.90 4.53 29.18
N THR A 711 16.53 5.69 29.70
CA THR A 711 15.20 5.96 30.28
C THR A 711 14.65 7.21 29.61
N TYR A 712 13.67 7.05 28.71
CA TYR A 712 12.90 8.17 28.14
C TYR A 712 11.43 8.06 28.54
N LEU A 713 10.72 9.20 28.50
CA LEU A 713 9.31 9.34 28.89
C LEU A 713 8.34 8.48 28.07
N VAL A 714 8.84 7.82 27.03
CA VAL A 714 8.06 7.08 26.03
C VAL A 714 8.42 5.61 25.97
N LEU A 715 9.26 5.11 26.89
CA LEU A 715 9.67 3.71 26.92
C LEU A 715 8.83 2.92 27.91
N GLY A 716 8.15 1.89 27.41
CA GLY A 716 7.38 0.93 28.19
C GLY A 716 7.72 -0.51 27.79
N LEU A 717 6.78 -1.42 28.03
CA LEU A 717 6.97 -2.84 27.77
C LEU A 717 5.64 -3.58 27.58
N ARG A 718 5.76 -4.72 26.91
CA ARG A 718 4.78 -5.79 26.84
C ARG A 718 5.48 -7.10 27.20
N VAL A 719 4.77 -8.01 27.85
CA VAL A 719 5.32 -9.30 28.23
C VAL A 719 5.00 -10.37 27.19
N ALA A 720 5.90 -11.34 27.05
CA ALA A 720 5.70 -12.58 26.32
C ALA A 720 6.19 -13.78 27.14
N ARG A 721 5.76 -14.98 26.80
CA ARG A 721 6.34 -16.23 27.31
C ARG A 721 6.15 -17.36 26.31
N THR A 722 7.06 -18.32 26.31
CA THR A 722 6.94 -19.49 25.44
C THR A 722 5.87 -20.43 26.00
N CYS A 723 5.00 -20.92 25.12
CA CYS A 723 3.96 -21.88 25.47
C CYS A 723 4.44 -23.28 25.11
N PRO A 724 4.50 -24.22 26.07
CA PRO A 724 4.84 -25.60 25.75
C PRO A 724 3.74 -26.21 24.87
N GLY A 725 4.12 -26.64 23.66
CA GLY A 725 3.30 -27.35 22.69
C GLY A 725 4.10 -28.49 22.06
N PRO A 726 3.46 -29.50 21.45
CA PRO A 726 4.17 -30.70 20.98
C PRO A 726 5.16 -30.34 19.87
N HIS A 727 6.47 -30.45 20.14
CA HIS A 727 7.48 -30.41 19.09
C HIS A 727 7.22 -31.53 18.06
N PRO A 728 7.08 -31.25 16.75
CA PRO A 728 6.91 -32.26 15.70
C PRO A 728 8.18 -33.06 15.39
N GLY A 729 9.02 -33.36 16.40
CA GLY A 729 10.34 -33.95 16.23
C GLY A 729 10.73 -35.04 17.23
N SER A 730 9.86 -35.41 18.19
CA SER A 730 10.09 -36.57 19.06
C SER A 730 9.16 -37.72 18.68
N THR A 731 9.46 -38.38 17.56
CA THR A 731 9.09 -39.78 17.39
C THR A 731 9.71 -40.57 18.53
N LYS A 732 8.88 -40.97 19.51
CA LYS A 732 9.19 -42.10 20.37
C LYS A 732 9.18 -43.35 19.48
N GLU A 733 10.36 -43.79 19.07
CA GLU A 733 10.56 -45.15 18.59
C GLU A 733 10.16 -46.14 19.70
N LYS A 734 9.37 -47.13 19.30
CA LYS A 734 9.36 -48.46 19.90
C LYS A 734 10.06 -49.39 18.94
#